data_AF-A0A412IT71-F1
#
_entry.id   AF-A0A412IT71-F1
#
_cell.length_a   1.000
_cell.length_b   1.000
_cell.length_c   1.000
_cell.angle_alpha   90.00
_cell.angle_beta   90.00
_cell.angle_gamma   90.00
#
_symmetry.space_group_name_H-M   'P 1'
#
loop_
_entity.id
_entity.type
_entity.pdbx_description
1 polymer ?
#
loop_
_entity_poly.entity_id
_entity_poly.type
_entity_poly.pdbx_seq_one_letter_code
_entity_poly.pdbx_strand_id
1 'polypeptide(L)'
;MMDEDRCILCAYLFLCLVKEKRNMKKILQASLSAVLVLSLVGCGSTKEKAVYQDSIDAYVNEIDMDYAYDFTKTLSTDTSLHDNSLGFRTSGSDAEHRTANYLAKEMKAIGLKNVEKIPVNVDKWQYNDASLTIEGTDIDLMPVSYMVNGTDENGVTAQIVDCGTGFAKDYEDKDVEGKIALVGVDQFNESWIGGYIYEAYEHGAKALVTYDLDGYGRFSDDDHQIQDVCAEDIMPTTIITMSEYKQIKKALKQGHDMATLKVDSVMEEGNGTSYDVVGYIPGKSHDQQIIFAGHYDMYFTGFQDDCSAIGTIMSMAKTMIDSGYVPENDIVVVAHGAEEWGATGTEFDWTRGAYELINNVHPEWANKTLALFNFELDAYDDGTDTFMVTCVPEYASLVKSLVDSGALDGAVKEYKNGISTKTYDTTTMEDGVSYRNAGVPYFLNTTDTCSGEAKDDSEYTWTQLHYHTESDNTDTYSEKVMKANIAVFGSMAIAIDQLPAMSLNMQATIDDLKESFNENLALEAGVSKKDWDKALAVFEKEVDALNKEGQDINDRYIKAVNSKSDVTSIQKEGKAYNKKVLDLFKYVQDNFVGIVFSSDVVMKHVGYQNNIEYMDEIIQDLKIDKVKDALDVAYQLNGLCEYNYYLFSPNAAAKIDAHADKAVENNKWWGNDKGYYFTDTKNATTSLLNKEDGDDVSEEIKVYESARTKQLDYYKKVLENEILAMNNINQ
;
A
#
# COMPACT_ATOMS: atom_id res chain seq x y z
N MET A 1 7.72 -42.76 -2.67
CA MET A 1 7.78 -42.05 -1.39
C MET A 1 7.87 -40.59 -1.77
N MET A 2 6.85 -39.84 -2.20
CA MET A 2 5.37 -39.89 -2.09
C MET A 2 4.86 -40.04 -0.66
N ASP A 3 4.78 -38.92 0.06
CA ASP A 3 3.60 -38.34 0.74
C ASP A 3 4.12 -37.34 1.81
N GLU A 4 3.94 -36.02 1.61
CA GLU A 4 3.93 -34.97 2.67
C GLU A 4 3.51 -33.54 2.19
N ASP A 5 3.36 -33.26 0.89
CA ASP A 5 3.12 -31.89 0.37
C ASP A 5 1.64 -31.42 0.28
N ARG A 6 0.82 -31.44 1.34
CA ARG A 6 -0.58 -30.95 1.24
C ARG A 6 -1.16 -30.10 2.37
N CYS A 7 -0.38 -29.62 3.34
CA CYS A 7 -0.96 -28.88 4.48
C CYS A 7 -0.58 -27.40 4.63
N ILE A 8 0.29 -26.83 3.80
CA ILE A 8 0.81 -25.46 4.05
C ILE A 8 0.27 -24.43 3.03
N LEU A 9 -0.19 -24.86 1.85
CA LEU A 9 -0.72 -23.97 0.80
C LEU A 9 -2.14 -23.39 1.08
N CYS A 10 -2.77 -23.70 2.22
CA CYS A 10 -4.18 -23.37 2.48
C CYS A 10 -4.42 -21.98 3.11
N ALA A 11 -3.41 -21.33 3.68
CA ALA A 11 -3.62 -20.10 4.47
C ALA A 11 -3.92 -18.88 3.59
N TYR A 12 -3.19 -18.68 2.48
CA TYR A 12 -3.40 -17.54 1.58
C TYR A 12 -4.56 -17.73 0.59
N LEU A 13 -4.80 -18.97 0.12
CA LEU A 13 -6.00 -19.29 -0.68
C LEU A 13 -7.30 -19.00 0.09
N PHE A 14 -7.25 -19.01 1.43
CA PHE A 14 -8.39 -18.63 2.26
C PHE A 14 -8.61 -17.11 2.31
N LEU A 15 -7.63 -16.24 2.10
CA LEU A 15 -7.83 -14.79 2.01
C LEU A 15 -8.67 -14.42 0.77
N CYS A 16 -8.39 -15.03 -0.38
CA CYS A 16 -9.22 -14.90 -1.57
C CYS A 16 -10.58 -15.60 -1.39
N LEU A 17 -10.60 -16.81 -0.81
CA LEU A 17 -11.85 -17.54 -0.55
C LEU A 17 -12.70 -16.97 0.59
N VAL A 18 -12.18 -16.13 1.49
CA VAL A 18 -12.92 -15.44 2.56
C VAL A 18 -13.41 -14.07 2.09
N LYS A 19 -12.63 -13.33 1.28
CA LYS A 19 -13.18 -12.22 0.46
C LYS A 19 -14.33 -12.75 -0.42
N GLU A 20 -14.17 -13.91 -1.05
CA GLU A 20 -15.24 -14.55 -1.81
C GLU A 20 -16.34 -15.18 -0.94
N LYS A 21 -16.07 -15.76 0.25
CA LYS A 21 -17.12 -16.36 1.10
C LYS A 21 -17.96 -15.31 1.83
N ARG A 22 -17.41 -14.15 2.19
CA ARG A 22 -18.20 -12.98 2.65
C ARG A 22 -19.07 -12.45 1.50
N ASN A 23 -18.59 -12.48 0.24
CA ASN A 23 -19.39 -12.16 -0.95
C ASN A 23 -20.36 -13.27 -1.41
N MET A 24 -20.11 -14.55 -1.10
CA MET A 24 -20.90 -15.69 -1.57
C MET A 24 -22.02 -16.13 -0.63
N LYS A 25 -22.07 -15.66 0.63
CA LYS A 25 -23.22 -15.91 1.52
C LYS A 25 -24.32 -14.84 1.41
N LYS A 26 -24.72 -14.45 0.19
CA LYS A 26 -26.02 -13.76 -0.05
C LYS A 26 -26.50 -13.74 -1.51
N ILE A 27 -26.24 -14.78 -2.31
CA ILE A 27 -26.94 -14.95 -3.59
C ILE A 27 -27.67 -16.30 -3.59
N LEU A 28 -28.90 -16.29 -3.09
CA LEU A 28 -29.93 -17.16 -3.66
C LEU A 28 -31.32 -16.53 -3.42
N GLN A 29 -32.06 -16.41 -4.53
CA GLN A 29 -33.46 -15.99 -4.68
C GLN A 29 -33.73 -14.52 -5.02
N ALA A 30 -33.66 -14.19 -6.31
CA ALA A 30 -34.80 -13.58 -7.01
C ALA A 30 -34.69 -13.73 -8.54
N SER A 31 -35.40 -14.73 -9.06
CA SER A 31 -36.14 -14.74 -10.33
C SER A 31 -35.42 -14.47 -11.66
N LEU A 32 -35.16 -15.57 -12.39
CA LEU A 32 -35.29 -15.62 -13.85
C LEU A 32 -36.70 -15.20 -14.28
N SER A 33 -36.81 -14.21 -15.15
CA SER A 33 -37.82 -14.17 -16.22
C SER A 33 -37.31 -13.26 -17.34
N ALA A 34 -36.68 -13.87 -18.33
CA ALA A 34 -36.37 -13.27 -19.60
C ALA A 34 -37.67 -12.93 -20.35
N VAL A 35 -37.82 -11.67 -20.77
CA VAL A 35 -38.57 -11.33 -21.97
C VAL A 35 -37.68 -10.43 -22.83
N LEU A 36 -37.08 -11.06 -23.85
CA LEU A 36 -36.51 -10.39 -25.00
C LEU A 36 -37.61 -9.56 -25.68
N VAL A 37 -37.42 -8.24 -25.76
CA VAL A 37 -37.97 -7.44 -26.86
C VAL A 37 -36.82 -6.62 -27.43
N LEU A 38 -36.34 -7.07 -28.59
CA LEU A 38 -35.57 -6.27 -29.52
C LEU A 38 -36.39 -5.03 -29.90
N SER A 39 -35.88 -3.86 -29.56
CA SER A 39 -36.15 -2.64 -30.32
C SER A 39 -34.82 -1.96 -30.62
N LEU A 40 -34.25 -2.34 -31.77
CA LEU A 40 -33.33 -1.51 -32.53
C LEU A 40 -34.04 -0.18 -32.82
N VAL A 41 -33.74 0.83 -32.04
CA VAL A 41 -33.88 2.23 -32.45
C VAL A 41 -32.52 2.86 -32.24
N GLY A 42 -31.76 2.95 -33.34
CA GLY A 42 -30.63 3.84 -33.43
C GLY A 42 -31.15 5.27 -33.26
N CYS A 43 -31.04 5.80 -32.04
CA CYS A 43 -30.97 7.22 -31.81
C CYS A 43 -29.49 7.57 -31.72
N GLY A 44 -28.94 8.11 -32.81
CA GLY A 44 -27.78 8.97 -32.71
C GLY A 44 -28.19 10.20 -31.91
N SER A 45 -28.11 10.14 -30.58
CA SER A 45 -27.94 11.35 -29.80
C SER A 45 -26.50 11.77 -30.04
N THR A 46 -26.32 12.86 -30.78
CA THR A 46 -25.11 13.67 -30.64
C THR A 46 -25.05 14.06 -29.17
N LYS A 47 -24.31 13.30 -28.34
CA LYS A 47 -23.99 13.72 -26.98
C LYS A 47 -23.38 15.11 -27.12
N GLU A 48 -23.92 16.10 -26.43
CA GLU A 48 -23.28 17.42 -26.37
C GLU A 48 -21.86 17.22 -25.83
N LYS A 49 -20.87 17.80 -26.52
CA LYS A 49 -19.47 17.68 -26.17
C LYS A 49 -19.28 18.26 -24.75
N ALA A 50 -18.66 17.49 -23.85
CA ALA A 50 -18.39 17.96 -22.48
C ALA A 50 -17.50 19.21 -22.51
N VAL A 51 -17.67 20.11 -21.53
CA VAL A 51 -16.99 21.42 -21.50
C VAL A 51 -15.46 21.31 -21.51
N TYR A 52 -14.92 20.21 -21.00
CA TYR A 52 -13.49 19.89 -20.93
C TYR A 52 -12.96 19.08 -22.11
N GLN A 53 -13.82 18.59 -23.00
CA GLN A 53 -13.40 17.64 -24.03
C GLN A 53 -12.41 18.25 -25.03
N ASP A 54 -12.52 19.54 -25.37
CA ASP A 54 -11.54 20.21 -26.23
C ASP A 54 -10.14 20.24 -25.59
N SER A 55 -10.06 20.43 -24.27
CA SER A 55 -8.79 20.43 -23.52
C SER A 55 -8.22 19.02 -23.39
N ILE A 56 -9.07 18.02 -23.13
CA ILE A 56 -8.68 16.61 -23.12
C ILE A 56 -8.14 16.19 -24.50
N ASP A 57 -8.85 16.50 -25.58
CA ASP A 57 -8.42 16.15 -26.94
C ASP A 57 -7.06 16.81 -27.27
N ALA A 58 -6.86 18.07 -26.88
CA ALA A 58 -5.58 18.76 -27.06
C ALA A 58 -4.45 18.11 -26.26
N TYR A 59 -4.70 17.79 -24.99
CA TYR A 59 -3.75 17.09 -24.12
C TYR A 59 -3.33 15.72 -24.68
N VAL A 60 -4.30 14.86 -25.01
CA VAL A 60 -4.01 13.49 -25.49
C VAL A 60 -3.23 13.49 -26.82
N ASN A 61 -3.39 14.52 -27.65
CA ASN A 61 -2.65 14.64 -28.92
C ASN A 61 -1.19 15.08 -28.75
N GLU A 62 -0.79 15.58 -27.59
CA GLU A 62 0.56 16.10 -27.31
C GLU A 62 1.40 15.16 -26.44
N ILE A 63 0.90 13.95 -26.14
CA ILE A 63 1.64 12.95 -25.36
C ILE A 63 2.89 12.52 -26.14
N ASP A 64 4.05 12.66 -25.49
CA ASP A 64 5.38 12.37 -26.03
C ASP A 64 5.98 11.13 -25.33
N MET A 65 5.79 9.95 -25.94
CA MET A 65 6.28 8.69 -25.37
C MET A 65 7.79 8.51 -25.49
N ASP A 66 8.45 9.20 -26.44
CA ASP A 66 9.91 9.19 -26.52
C ASP A 66 10.49 9.89 -25.28
N TYR A 67 9.95 11.06 -24.91
CA TYR A 67 10.31 11.72 -23.65
C TYR A 67 10.01 10.84 -22.42
N ALA A 68 8.81 10.25 -22.36
CA ALA A 68 8.40 9.44 -21.21
C ALA A 68 9.39 8.29 -20.95
N TYR A 69 9.68 7.49 -21.98
CA TYR A 69 10.60 6.37 -21.87
C TYR A 69 12.05 6.80 -21.60
N ASP A 70 12.57 7.77 -22.35
CA ASP A 70 13.97 8.20 -22.22
C ASP A 70 14.26 8.81 -20.84
N PHE A 71 13.30 9.57 -20.29
CA PHE A 71 13.41 10.12 -18.94
C PHE A 71 13.40 8.99 -17.88
N THR A 72 12.41 8.10 -17.92
CA THR A 72 12.29 6.97 -16.97
C THR A 72 13.54 6.09 -17.00
N LYS A 73 13.98 5.72 -18.20
CA LYS A 73 15.18 4.90 -18.38
C LYS A 73 16.42 5.58 -17.81
N THR A 74 16.57 6.88 -18.03
CA THR A 74 17.71 7.63 -17.48
C THR A 74 17.66 7.64 -15.95
N LEU A 75 16.48 7.89 -15.37
CA LEU A 75 16.29 7.88 -13.92
C LEU A 75 16.62 6.51 -13.31
N SER A 76 16.27 5.42 -13.97
CA SER A 76 16.49 4.04 -13.50
C SER A 76 17.94 3.53 -13.71
N THR A 77 18.63 3.98 -14.78
CA THR A 77 19.88 3.32 -15.22
C THR A 77 21.14 4.20 -15.17
N ASP A 78 21.02 5.50 -14.92
CA ASP A 78 22.19 6.37 -14.77
C ASP A 78 22.90 6.09 -13.45
N THR A 79 23.98 5.32 -13.51
CA THR A 79 24.83 4.96 -12.36
C THR A 79 25.37 6.16 -11.55
N SER A 80 25.35 7.38 -12.07
CA SER A 80 25.72 8.57 -11.27
C SER A 80 24.66 8.93 -10.21
N LEU A 81 23.46 8.37 -10.33
CA LEU A 81 22.33 8.52 -9.43
C LEU A 81 22.18 7.34 -8.44
N HIS A 82 23.15 6.41 -8.42
CA HIS A 82 23.15 5.21 -7.58
C HIS A 82 24.30 5.27 -6.57
N ASP A 83 24.14 4.65 -5.41
CA ASP A 83 25.20 4.57 -4.40
C ASP A 83 26.16 3.40 -4.62
N ASN A 84 25.70 2.36 -5.29
CA ASN A 84 26.53 1.20 -5.61
C ASN A 84 26.17 0.61 -6.98
N SER A 85 26.85 -0.48 -7.35
CA SER A 85 26.69 -1.12 -8.67
C SER A 85 25.36 -1.87 -8.85
N LEU A 86 24.63 -2.14 -7.77
CA LEU A 86 23.33 -2.80 -7.82
C LEU A 86 22.18 -1.81 -8.08
N GLY A 87 22.41 -0.52 -7.82
CA GLY A 87 21.53 0.58 -8.27
C GLY A 87 20.85 1.39 -7.17
N PHE A 88 21.11 1.04 -5.91
CA PHE A 88 20.44 1.61 -4.74
C PHE A 88 20.41 3.13 -4.68
N ARG A 89 19.25 3.64 -4.27
CA ARG A 89 18.97 5.03 -3.94
C ARG A 89 17.90 5.06 -2.84
N THR A 90 18.33 5.21 -1.60
CA THR A 90 17.54 4.88 -0.41
C THR A 90 17.29 6.11 0.47
N SER A 91 16.43 5.99 1.48
CA SER A 91 16.07 7.10 2.38
C SER A 91 17.27 7.83 2.99
N GLY A 92 17.39 9.13 2.71
CA GLY A 92 18.43 10.00 3.26
C GLY A 92 19.84 9.71 2.74
N SER A 93 19.96 8.91 1.67
CA SER A 93 21.23 8.50 1.09
C SER A 93 21.87 9.56 0.21
N ASP A 94 23.17 9.41 -0.04
CA ASP A 94 23.88 10.31 -0.94
C ASP A 94 23.31 10.23 -2.38
N ALA A 95 22.86 9.06 -2.84
CA ALA A 95 22.21 8.88 -4.14
C ALA A 95 20.87 9.60 -4.22
N GLU A 96 20.02 9.47 -3.20
CA GLU A 96 18.74 10.15 -3.11
C GLU A 96 18.93 11.67 -3.23
N HIS A 97 19.93 12.23 -2.55
CA HIS A 97 20.24 13.66 -2.65
C HIS A 97 20.71 14.09 -4.03
N ARG A 98 21.52 13.27 -4.72
CA ARG A 98 21.95 13.50 -6.12
C ARG A 98 20.75 13.47 -7.06
N THR A 99 19.87 12.49 -6.90
CA THR A 99 18.65 12.34 -7.70
C THR A 99 17.68 13.50 -7.47
N ALA A 100 17.47 13.93 -6.24
CA ALA A 100 16.65 15.10 -5.97
C ALA A 100 17.14 16.36 -6.70
N ASN A 101 18.47 16.53 -6.82
CA ASN A 101 19.06 17.63 -7.60
C ASN A 101 18.83 17.46 -9.10
N TYR A 102 18.91 16.23 -9.61
CA TYR A 102 18.60 15.89 -11.00
C TYR A 102 17.13 16.18 -11.32
N LEU A 103 16.19 15.68 -10.51
CA LEU A 103 14.75 15.92 -10.67
C LEU A 103 14.41 17.42 -10.64
N ALA A 104 14.97 18.18 -9.69
CA ALA A 104 14.74 19.62 -9.63
C ALA A 104 15.26 20.38 -10.87
N LYS A 105 16.27 19.84 -11.56
CA LYS A 105 16.77 20.38 -12.83
C LYS A 105 15.85 19.99 -13.98
N GLU A 106 15.42 18.74 -14.07
CA GLU A 106 14.55 18.25 -15.14
C GLU A 106 13.14 18.87 -15.06
N MET A 107 12.58 19.03 -13.85
CA MET A 107 11.34 19.78 -13.61
C MET A 107 11.41 21.21 -14.18
N LYS A 108 12.52 21.91 -13.97
CA LYS A 108 12.74 23.25 -14.56
C LYS A 108 12.87 23.20 -16.08
N ALA A 109 13.49 22.14 -16.60
CA ALA A 109 13.72 21.96 -18.04
C ALA A 109 12.41 21.75 -18.80
N ILE A 110 11.47 20.97 -18.26
CA ILE A 110 10.12 20.79 -18.85
C ILE A 110 9.21 22.01 -18.66
N GLY A 111 9.63 22.98 -17.86
CA GLY A 111 8.96 24.28 -17.76
C GLY A 111 8.18 24.52 -16.47
N LEU A 112 8.23 23.61 -15.48
CA LEU A 112 7.63 23.81 -14.16
C LEU A 112 8.21 25.06 -13.47
N LYS A 113 7.38 25.68 -12.62
CA LYS A 113 7.70 26.89 -11.85
C LYS A 113 7.85 26.55 -10.38
N ASN A 114 8.48 27.47 -9.64
CA ASN A 114 8.69 27.37 -8.19
C ASN A 114 9.24 26.00 -7.76
N VAL A 115 10.24 25.50 -8.51
CA VAL A 115 10.78 24.17 -8.28
C VAL A 115 11.71 24.20 -7.06
N GLU A 116 11.36 23.41 -6.05
CA GLU A 116 12.01 23.36 -4.74
C GLU A 116 12.34 21.92 -4.35
N LYS A 117 13.42 21.75 -3.59
CA LYS A 117 13.71 20.54 -2.83
C LYS A 117 13.30 20.79 -1.39
N ILE A 118 12.31 20.06 -0.92
CA ILE A 118 11.73 20.24 0.40
C ILE A 118 12.31 19.17 1.32
N PRO A 119 13.08 19.54 2.35
CA PRO A 119 13.63 18.55 3.28
C PRO A 119 12.53 17.98 4.17
N VAL A 120 12.52 16.66 4.32
CA VAL A 120 11.64 15.89 5.20
C VAL A 120 12.45 15.04 6.17
N ASN A 121 11.95 14.86 7.39
CA ASN A 121 12.66 14.15 8.45
C ASN A 121 12.37 12.65 8.42
N VAL A 122 13.41 11.85 8.23
CA VAL A 122 13.32 10.39 8.03
C VAL A 122 14.44 9.69 8.79
N ASP A 123 14.39 8.38 8.86
CA ASP A 123 15.55 7.59 9.24
C ASP A 123 16.47 7.41 8.03
N LYS A 124 17.78 7.51 8.27
CA LYS A 124 18.77 7.38 7.20
C LYS A 124 19.10 5.91 6.97
N TRP A 125 19.21 5.50 5.71
CA TRP A 125 19.88 4.27 5.33
C TRP A 125 20.82 4.50 4.14
N GLN A 126 22.10 4.22 4.33
CA GLN A 126 23.16 4.32 3.32
C GLN A 126 23.82 2.94 3.15
N TYR A 127 23.62 2.30 2.00
CA TYR A 127 24.26 1.02 1.66
C TYR A 127 25.29 1.20 0.53
N ASN A 128 26.58 1.04 0.86
CA ASN A 128 27.68 1.30 -0.06
C ASN A 128 28.23 0.01 -0.70
N ASP A 129 28.52 -1.01 0.11
CA ASP A 129 29.17 -2.23 -0.36
C ASP A 129 29.04 -3.37 0.67
N ALA A 130 29.23 -4.62 0.23
CA ALA A 130 29.36 -5.76 1.12
C ALA A 130 30.17 -6.89 0.48
N SER A 131 30.72 -7.77 1.32
CA SER A 131 31.39 -8.99 0.88
C SER A 131 31.14 -10.15 1.84
N LEU A 132 30.90 -11.34 1.29
CA LEU A 132 30.85 -12.59 2.05
C LEU A 132 31.81 -13.61 1.44
N THR A 133 32.77 -14.06 2.22
CA THR A 133 33.78 -15.06 1.80
C THR A 133 33.73 -16.29 2.70
N ILE A 134 34.04 -17.47 2.14
CA ILE A 134 34.12 -18.74 2.89
C ILE A 134 35.56 -19.28 2.85
N GLU A 135 36.19 -19.45 4.02
CA GLU A 135 37.58 -19.87 4.14
C GLU A 135 37.84 -21.25 3.49
N GLY A 136 38.91 -21.32 2.70
CA GLY A 136 39.30 -22.55 2.00
C GLY A 136 38.51 -22.84 0.73
N THR A 137 37.72 -21.87 0.24
CA THR A 137 37.00 -21.93 -1.04
C THR A 137 37.31 -20.69 -1.89
N ASP A 138 36.82 -20.68 -3.14
CA ASP A 138 36.87 -19.50 -4.03
C ASP A 138 35.55 -18.69 -3.95
N ILE A 139 34.70 -18.91 -2.94
CA ILE A 139 33.45 -18.17 -2.75
C ILE A 139 33.77 -16.76 -2.27
N ASP A 140 33.35 -15.78 -3.07
CA ASP A 140 33.47 -14.34 -2.85
C ASP A 140 32.21 -13.68 -3.44
N LEU A 141 31.28 -13.33 -2.57
CA LEU A 141 29.92 -12.87 -2.91
C LEU A 141 29.74 -11.42 -2.49
N MET A 142 28.77 -10.73 -3.11
CA MET A 142 28.33 -9.38 -2.73
C MET A 142 26.88 -9.44 -2.22
N PRO A 143 26.66 -9.71 -0.91
CA PRO A 143 25.32 -9.69 -0.34
C PRO A 143 24.71 -8.29 -0.37
N VAL A 144 23.38 -8.21 -0.38
CA VAL A 144 22.64 -6.95 -0.22
C VAL A 144 22.33 -6.73 1.26
N SER A 145 22.57 -5.52 1.78
CA SER A 145 22.17 -5.17 3.15
C SER A 145 20.69 -4.87 3.23
N TYR A 146 20.04 -5.26 4.33
CA TYR A 146 18.76 -4.66 4.73
C TYR A 146 19.01 -3.30 5.43
N MET A 147 17.94 -2.61 5.81
CA MET A 147 17.87 -1.27 6.44
C MET A 147 18.36 -1.25 7.90
N VAL A 148 19.55 -1.83 8.13
CA VAL A 148 20.20 -1.97 9.44
C VAL A 148 21.66 -1.57 9.34
N ASN A 149 22.31 -1.34 10.49
CA ASN A 149 23.73 -1.06 10.51
C ASN A 149 24.54 -2.28 10.04
N GLY A 150 25.58 -2.00 9.26
CA GLY A 150 26.51 -2.99 8.76
C GLY A 150 27.46 -3.50 9.85
N THR A 151 28.51 -4.17 9.41
CA THR A 151 29.55 -4.68 10.33
C THR A 151 30.57 -3.58 10.67
N ASP A 152 31.30 -3.74 11.76
CA ASP A 152 32.53 -2.98 12.00
C ASP A 152 33.54 -3.15 10.83
N GLU A 153 34.54 -2.26 10.72
CA GLU A 153 35.56 -2.27 9.65
C GLU A 153 36.30 -3.61 9.45
N ASN A 154 36.39 -4.43 10.51
CA ASN A 154 37.05 -5.73 10.47
C ASN A 154 36.14 -6.86 9.97
N GLY A 155 34.84 -6.60 9.85
CA GLY A 155 33.81 -7.59 9.55
C GLY A 155 33.49 -8.54 10.71
N VAL A 156 32.56 -9.45 10.45
CA VAL A 156 32.26 -10.61 11.29
C VAL A 156 32.92 -11.84 10.68
N THR A 157 33.96 -12.36 11.32
CA THR A 157 34.52 -13.68 10.99
C THR A 157 34.08 -14.71 12.02
N ALA A 158 33.26 -15.67 11.59
CA ALA A 158 32.66 -16.69 12.46
C ALA A 158 32.25 -17.92 11.64
N GLN A 159 31.82 -18.98 12.32
CA GLN A 159 31.16 -20.08 11.62
C GLN A 159 29.81 -19.60 11.03
N ILE A 160 29.47 -20.06 9.84
CA ILE A 160 28.15 -19.91 9.23
C ILE A 160 27.34 -21.20 9.39
N VAL A 161 26.10 -21.08 9.85
CA VAL A 161 25.23 -22.22 10.19
C VAL A 161 23.94 -22.13 9.37
N ASP A 162 23.66 -23.15 8.56
CA ASP A 162 22.40 -23.26 7.81
C ASP A 162 21.23 -23.56 8.76
N CYS A 163 20.38 -22.57 8.93
CA CYS A 163 19.23 -22.52 9.82
C CYS A 163 17.91 -22.85 9.11
N GLY A 164 17.91 -23.47 7.94
CA GLY A 164 16.66 -23.90 7.29
C GLY A 164 15.76 -22.72 6.96
N THR A 165 14.50 -22.76 7.40
CA THR A 165 13.55 -21.65 7.21
C THR A 165 13.72 -20.56 8.26
N GLY A 166 14.59 -20.74 9.26
CA GLY A 166 14.80 -19.74 10.32
C GLY A 166 13.61 -19.55 11.25
N PHE A 167 12.65 -20.47 11.23
CA PHE A 167 11.59 -20.56 12.23
C PHE A 167 12.13 -21.15 13.53
N ALA A 168 11.42 -20.98 14.64
CA ALA A 168 11.90 -21.36 15.98
C ALA A 168 12.38 -22.81 16.07
N LYS A 169 11.67 -23.71 15.38
CA LYS A 169 11.99 -25.14 15.35
C LYS A 169 13.34 -25.44 14.71
N ASP A 170 13.79 -24.64 13.74
CA ASP A 170 15.07 -24.88 13.07
C ASP A 170 16.29 -24.58 13.95
N TYR A 171 16.10 -23.83 15.04
CA TYR A 171 17.16 -23.50 16.00
C TYR A 171 17.29 -24.51 17.15
N GLU A 172 16.28 -25.36 17.42
CA GLU A 172 16.25 -26.26 18.59
C GLU A 172 17.49 -27.17 18.71
N ASP A 173 18.04 -27.62 17.57
CA ASP A 173 19.21 -28.50 17.49
C ASP A 173 20.46 -27.81 16.92
N LYS A 174 20.47 -26.47 16.81
CA LYS A 174 21.57 -25.69 16.22
C LYS A 174 22.13 -24.68 17.21
N ASP A 175 23.45 -24.70 17.40
CA ASP A 175 24.16 -23.67 18.17
C ASP A 175 24.58 -22.54 17.22
N VAL A 176 23.93 -21.38 17.33
CA VAL A 176 24.20 -20.19 16.51
C VAL A 176 24.76 -19.02 17.33
N GLU A 177 25.01 -19.21 18.62
CA GLU A 177 25.56 -18.18 19.52
C GLU A 177 26.93 -17.69 19.00
N GLY A 178 27.02 -16.38 18.72
CA GLY A 178 28.23 -15.74 18.19
C GLY A 178 28.58 -16.10 16.74
N LYS A 179 27.67 -16.75 16.00
CA LYS A 179 27.87 -17.24 14.61
C LYS A 179 27.05 -16.44 13.61
N ILE A 180 27.24 -16.72 12.32
CA ILE A 180 26.40 -16.18 11.24
C ILE A 180 25.29 -17.19 10.96
N ALA A 181 24.03 -16.78 11.13
CA ALA A 181 22.88 -17.61 10.76
C ALA A 181 22.61 -17.48 9.25
N LEU A 182 22.39 -18.60 8.56
CA LEU A 182 22.02 -18.66 7.15
C LEU A 182 20.58 -19.17 7.01
N VAL A 183 19.64 -18.31 6.63
CA VAL A 183 18.19 -18.57 6.72
C VAL A 183 17.51 -18.41 5.36
N GLY A 184 16.63 -19.35 5.00
CA GLY A 184 15.73 -19.20 3.86
C GLY A 184 14.45 -18.47 4.28
N VAL A 185 14.10 -17.39 3.61
CA VAL A 185 12.94 -16.55 3.94
C VAL A 185 11.84 -16.65 2.89
N ASP A 186 10.59 -16.49 3.29
CA ASP A 186 9.44 -16.29 2.40
C ASP A 186 8.64 -15.10 2.91
N GLN A 187 8.96 -13.93 2.38
CA GLN A 187 8.43 -12.67 2.89
C GLN A 187 7.05 -12.30 2.33
N PHE A 188 6.50 -13.12 1.41
CA PHE A 188 5.15 -12.95 0.88
C PHE A 188 4.15 -13.83 1.64
N ASN A 189 4.49 -15.11 1.81
CA ASN A 189 3.55 -16.10 2.34
C ASN A 189 3.65 -16.28 3.86
N GLU A 190 4.81 -16.01 4.47
CA GLU A 190 5.09 -16.41 5.86
C GLU A 190 5.23 -15.23 6.82
N SER A 191 6.27 -14.39 6.68
CA SER A 191 6.48 -13.24 7.57
C SER A 191 7.48 -12.24 7.02
N TRP A 192 7.41 -10.99 7.50
CA TRP A 192 8.42 -9.98 7.21
C TRP A 192 9.80 -10.31 7.81
N ILE A 193 10.85 -9.71 7.25
CA ILE A 193 12.25 -9.93 7.69
C ILE A 193 12.45 -9.71 9.19
N GLY A 194 11.69 -8.79 9.79
CA GLY A 194 11.73 -8.50 11.23
C GLY A 194 11.57 -9.75 12.10
N GLY A 195 10.67 -10.67 11.75
CA GLY A 195 10.48 -11.93 12.48
C GLY A 195 11.73 -12.81 12.49
N TYR A 196 12.37 -12.96 11.33
CA TYR A 196 13.61 -13.72 11.18
C TYR A 196 14.79 -13.07 11.90
N ILE A 197 14.88 -11.73 11.87
CA ILE A 197 15.88 -10.96 12.62
C ILE A 197 15.71 -11.23 14.12
N TYR A 198 14.49 -11.08 14.65
CA TYR A 198 14.26 -11.30 16.07
C TYR A 198 14.55 -12.72 16.49
N GLU A 199 14.13 -13.72 15.72
CA GLU A 199 14.38 -15.12 16.07
C GLU A 199 15.88 -15.42 16.08
N ALA A 200 16.62 -15.08 15.03
CA ALA A 200 18.06 -15.28 14.98
C ALA A 200 18.80 -14.55 16.13
N TYR A 201 18.34 -13.34 16.50
CA TYR A 201 18.90 -12.58 17.61
C TYR A 201 18.65 -13.24 18.97
N GLU A 202 17.44 -13.79 19.22
CA GLU A 202 17.12 -14.49 20.48
C GLU A 202 18.01 -15.73 20.70
N HIS A 203 18.51 -16.36 19.62
CA HIS A 203 19.48 -17.46 19.68
C HIS A 203 20.95 -17.02 19.69
N GLY A 204 21.21 -15.70 19.76
CA GLY A 204 22.55 -15.14 19.91
C GLY A 204 23.38 -15.07 18.62
N ALA A 205 22.73 -15.12 17.45
CA ALA A 205 23.43 -14.90 16.19
C ALA A 205 24.12 -13.52 16.16
N LYS A 206 25.30 -13.46 15.55
CA LYS A 206 26.10 -12.23 15.42
C LYS A 206 25.80 -11.46 14.13
N ALA A 207 25.29 -12.16 13.12
CA ALA A 207 24.79 -11.59 11.88
C ALA A 207 23.82 -12.61 11.24
N LEU A 208 22.94 -12.10 10.38
CA LEU A 208 21.97 -12.88 9.62
C LEU A 208 22.26 -12.74 8.13
N VAL A 209 22.40 -13.87 7.44
CA VAL A 209 22.45 -13.95 5.97
C VAL A 209 21.21 -14.71 5.52
N THR A 210 20.38 -14.08 4.70
CA THR A 210 19.15 -14.68 4.18
C THR A 210 19.29 -15.09 2.71
N TYR A 211 18.32 -15.85 2.21
CA TYR A 211 18.10 -16.13 0.79
C TYR A 211 16.62 -16.43 0.57
N ASP A 212 16.07 -16.14 -0.60
CA ASP A 212 14.63 -16.32 -0.85
C ASP A 212 14.28 -17.76 -1.15
N LEU A 213 13.25 -18.27 -0.47
CA LEU A 213 12.70 -19.60 -0.74
C LEU A 213 11.58 -19.54 -1.78
N ASP A 214 10.65 -18.61 -1.58
CA ASP A 214 9.42 -18.49 -2.34
C ASP A 214 8.77 -17.11 -2.08
N GLY A 215 7.60 -16.88 -2.67
CA GLY A 215 6.83 -15.66 -2.45
C GLY A 215 7.13 -14.59 -3.49
N TYR A 216 8.10 -13.73 -3.19
CA TYR A 216 8.67 -12.70 -4.07
C TYR A 216 9.92 -13.21 -4.81
N GLY A 217 10.40 -12.45 -5.80
CA GLY A 217 11.69 -12.69 -6.46
C GLY A 217 11.78 -14.00 -7.26
N ARG A 218 10.65 -14.52 -7.75
CA ARG A 218 10.58 -15.84 -8.39
C ARG A 218 11.13 -15.90 -9.82
N PHE A 219 11.52 -14.76 -10.39
CA PHE A 219 11.94 -14.70 -11.79
C PHE A 219 13.29 -15.40 -12.04
N SER A 220 14.25 -15.27 -11.13
CA SER A 220 15.62 -15.74 -11.31
C SER A 220 16.25 -16.20 -10.00
N ASP A 221 16.96 -17.34 -10.03
CA ASP A 221 17.77 -17.82 -8.90
C ASP A 221 18.99 -16.90 -8.62
N ASP A 222 19.33 -16.02 -9.55
CA ASP A 222 20.49 -15.12 -9.51
C ASP A 222 20.12 -13.68 -9.11
N ASP A 223 18.85 -13.43 -8.77
CA ASP A 223 18.40 -12.13 -8.26
C ASP A 223 18.40 -12.16 -6.72
N HIS A 224 18.64 -11.01 -6.12
CA HIS A 224 18.35 -10.74 -4.72
C HIS A 224 16.91 -10.24 -4.61
N GLN A 225 16.30 -10.47 -3.44
CA GLN A 225 15.00 -9.90 -3.12
C GLN A 225 15.03 -9.28 -1.73
N ILE A 226 14.74 -7.99 -1.62
CA ILE A 226 14.66 -7.31 -0.31
C ILE A 226 13.30 -6.67 -0.14
N GLN A 227 12.93 -6.41 1.10
CA GLN A 227 11.70 -5.74 1.50
C GLN A 227 11.99 -4.88 2.74
N ASP A 228 11.02 -4.07 3.15
CA ASP A 228 11.10 -3.18 4.31
C ASP A 228 11.41 -3.91 5.64
N VAL A 229 11.99 -3.17 6.60
CA VAL A 229 12.40 -3.73 7.90
C VAL A 229 11.54 -3.11 9.00
N CYS A 230 10.47 -3.80 9.35
CA CYS A 230 9.61 -3.51 10.51
C CYS A 230 10.26 -3.93 11.84
N ALA A 231 11.52 -3.56 12.09
CA ALA A 231 12.26 -3.93 13.30
C ALA A 231 13.26 -2.83 13.73
N GLU A 232 13.73 -2.89 14.97
CA GLU A 232 14.86 -2.07 15.39
C GLU A 232 16.19 -2.56 14.78
N ASP A 233 17.18 -1.67 14.69
CA ASP A 233 18.54 -2.05 14.29
C ASP A 233 19.23 -2.86 15.38
N ILE A 234 19.26 -4.17 15.16
CA ILE A 234 19.64 -5.17 16.16
C ILE A 234 20.89 -5.95 15.76
N MET A 235 21.02 -6.29 14.48
CA MET A 235 22.22 -6.95 13.96
C MET A 235 22.39 -6.74 12.46
N PRO A 236 23.63 -6.85 11.94
CA PRO A 236 23.87 -6.86 10.51
C PRO A 236 23.08 -7.99 9.85
N THR A 237 22.24 -7.62 8.89
CA THR A 237 21.36 -8.53 8.17
C THR A 237 21.52 -8.27 6.67
N THR A 238 21.76 -9.34 5.93
CA THR A 238 21.98 -9.28 4.48
C THR A 238 21.26 -10.41 3.77
N ILE A 239 20.97 -10.26 2.48
CA ILE A 239 20.50 -11.35 1.62
C ILE A 239 21.55 -11.72 0.57
N ILE A 240 21.58 -13.00 0.20
CA ILE A 240 22.29 -13.55 -0.96
C ILE A 240 21.29 -14.24 -1.90
N THR A 241 21.68 -14.45 -3.15
CA THR A 241 20.80 -15.12 -4.12
C THR A 241 20.64 -16.62 -3.82
N MET A 242 19.59 -17.24 -4.35
CA MET A 242 19.39 -18.69 -4.23
C MET A 242 20.54 -19.49 -4.88
N SER A 243 21.10 -19.00 -5.99
CA SER A 243 22.30 -19.56 -6.62
C SER A 243 23.52 -19.51 -5.70
N GLU A 244 23.72 -18.41 -4.99
CA GLU A 244 24.80 -18.23 -4.02
C GLU A 244 24.63 -19.11 -2.78
N TYR A 245 23.40 -19.23 -2.26
CA TYR A 245 23.08 -20.20 -1.21
C TYR A 245 23.48 -21.62 -1.62
N LYS A 246 23.18 -22.05 -2.86
CA LYS A 246 23.57 -23.37 -3.38
C LYS A 246 25.11 -23.56 -3.36
N GLN A 247 25.89 -22.50 -3.55
CA GLN A 247 27.35 -22.54 -3.44
C GLN A 247 27.80 -22.72 -1.98
N ILE A 248 27.27 -21.92 -1.04
CA ILE A 248 27.59 -22.02 0.39
C ILE A 248 27.18 -23.39 0.93
N LYS A 249 25.98 -23.88 0.61
CA LYS A 249 25.49 -25.20 1.03
C LYS A 249 26.42 -26.33 0.59
N LYS A 250 27.05 -26.20 -0.58
CA LYS A 250 28.05 -27.16 -1.07
C LYS A 250 29.35 -27.07 -0.28
N ALA A 251 29.82 -25.86 0.04
CA ALA A 251 31.01 -25.63 0.87
C ALA A 251 30.84 -26.20 2.30
N LEU A 252 29.68 -25.99 2.92
CA LEU A 252 29.35 -26.54 4.23
C LEU A 252 29.40 -28.08 4.26
N LYS A 253 28.85 -28.72 3.22
CA LYS A 253 28.94 -30.20 3.07
C LYS A 253 30.37 -30.71 2.92
N GLN A 254 31.30 -29.85 2.51
CA GLN A 254 32.72 -30.16 2.38
C GLN A 254 33.51 -29.82 3.66
N GLY A 255 32.85 -29.28 4.69
CA GLY A 255 33.47 -28.90 5.96
C GLY A 255 34.09 -27.51 5.97
N HIS A 256 33.72 -26.64 5.02
CA HIS A 256 34.10 -25.23 4.99
C HIS A 256 32.98 -24.40 5.60
N ASP A 257 33.11 -24.05 6.88
CA ASP A 257 32.08 -23.34 7.65
C ASP A 257 32.54 -21.99 8.20
N MET A 258 33.84 -21.65 8.13
CA MET A 258 34.32 -20.33 8.53
C MET A 258 34.08 -19.31 7.43
N ALA A 259 33.33 -18.26 7.76
CA ALA A 259 32.97 -17.18 6.85
C ALA A 259 33.43 -15.81 7.38
N THR A 260 33.72 -14.88 6.48
CA THR A 260 33.92 -13.46 6.80
C THR A 260 32.88 -12.63 6.05
N LEU A 261 31.96 -12.02 6.80
CA LEU A 261 30.98 -11.04 6.32
C LEU A 261 31.48 -9.63 6.61
N LYS A 262 31.47 -8.75 5.62
CA LYS A 262 31.71 -7.31 5.77
C LYS A 262 30.58 -6.57 5.08
N VAL A 263 30.00 -5.59 5.76
CA VAL A 263 28.89 -4.79 5.26
C VAL A 263 29.17 -3.33 5.58
N ASP A 264 29.28 -2.51 4.55
CA ASP A 264 29.32 -1.04 4.63
C ASP A 264 27.88 -0.52 4.44
N SER A 265 27.14 -0.53 5.55
CA SER A 265 25.79 -0.01 5.67
C SER A 265 25.72 0.87 6.92
N VAL A 266 25.12 2.06 6.79
CA VAL A 266 24.90 2.98 7.90
C VAL A 266 23.41 3.26 8.01
N MET A 267 22.83 2.93 9.16
CA MET A 267 21.48 3.29 9.55
C MET A 267 21.53 4.29 10.72
N GLU A 268 20.84 5.44 10.58
CA GLU A 268 20.73 6.44 11.64
C GLU A 268 19.26 6.82 11.90
N GLU A 269 18.71 6.30 12.99
CA GLU A 269 17.35 6.63 13.46
C GLU A 269 17.23 8.13 13.78
N GLY A 270 16.20 8.78 13.25
CA GLY A 270 15.82 10.18 13.51
C GLY A 270 16.82 11.24 13.05
N ASN A 271 17.86 10.87 12.30
CA ASN A 271 18.92 11.78 11.86
C ASN A 271 19.04 11.88 10.33
N GLY A 272 18.15 11.22 9.58
CA GLY A 272 18.08 11.30 8.13
C GLY A 272 17.41 12.57 7.62
N THR A 273 17.70 12.92 6.38
CA THR A 273 16.98 13.96 5.64
C THR A 273 16.78 13.44 4.23
N SER A 274 15.52 13.18 3.87
CA SER A 274 15.11 12.95 2.48
C SER A 274 14.61 14.27 1.88
N TYR A 275 14.52 14.34 0.55
CA TYR A 275 13.98 15.49 -0.16
C TYR A 275 12.81 15.13 -1.06
N ASP A 276 11.66 15.74 -0.80
CA ASP A 276 10.57 15.77 -1.77
C ASP A 276 10.82 16.90 -2.78
N VAL A 277 10.78 16.59 -4.06
CA VAL A 277 11.01 17.56 -5.13
C VAL A 277 9.68 18.04 -5.67
N VAL A 278 9.40 19.33 -5.53
CA VAL A 278 8.10 19.91 -5.85
C VAL A 278 8.25 20.93 -6.97
N GLY A 279 7.36 20.90 -7.96
CA GLY A 279 7.25 21.88 -9.03
C GLY A 279 5.79 22.19 -9.38
N TYR A 280 5.54 23.33 -10.02
CA TYR A 280 4.18 23.83 -10.26
C TYR A 280 3.92 24.16 -11.73
N ILE A 281 2.71 23.85 -12.20
CA ILE A 281 2.07 24.53 -13.33
C ILE A 281 1.08 25.53 -12.72
N PRO A 282 1.39 26.84 -12.70
CA PRO A 282 0.53 27.82 -12.07
C PRO A 282 -0.82 27.93 -12.78
N GLY A 283 -1.90 27.82 -12.00
CA GLY A 283 -3.25 28.02 -12.48
C GLY A 283 -3.64 29.49 -12.57
N LYS A 284 -4.89 29.75 -12.96
CA LYS A 284 -5.52 31.09 -12.89
C LYS A 284 -5.73 31.53 -11.43
N SER A 285 -5.73 30.59 -10.50
CA SER A 285 -5.95 30.76 -9.07
C SER A 285 -5.05 29.82 -8.26
N HIS A 286 -4.55 30.31 -7.13
CA HIS A 286 -3.74 29.55 -6.16
C HIS A 286 -4.53 29.08 -4.93
N ASP A 287 -5.86 29.29 -4.92
CA ASP A 287 -6.73 28.96 -3.78
C ASP A 287 -6.89 27.44 -3.57
N GLN A 288 -6.73 26.66 -4.64
CA GLN A 288 -6.90 25.21 -4.68
C GLN A 288 -5.83 24.59 -5.58
N GLN A 289 -5.68 23.28 -5.51
CA GLN A 289 -4.67 22.57 -6.28
C GLN A 289 -5.07 21.13 -6.64
N ILE A 290 -4.38 20.55 -7.61
CA ILE A 290 -4.34 19.11 -7.91
C ILE A 290 -2.89 18.66 -7.84
N ILE A 291 -2.62 17.46 -7.30
CA ILE A 291 -1.27 16.92 -7.15
C ILE A 291 -1.07 15.73 -8.08
N PHE A 292 0.07 15.66 -8.76
CA PHE A 292 0.61 14.46 -9.40
C PHE A 292 1.81 13.99 -8.58
N ALA A 293 1.80 12.73 -8.16
CA ALA A 293 2.78 12.17 -7.24
C ALA A 293 3.24 10.76 -7.66
N GLY A 294 4.41 10.38 -7.15
CA GLY A 294 5.06 9.07 -7.22
C GLY A 294 6.39 9.18 -6.46
N HIS A 295 7.05 8.07 -6.17
CA HIS A 295 8.31 8.08 -5.44
C HIS A 295 9.53 7.82 -6.32
N TYR A 296 10.70 8.28 -5.88
CA TYR A 296 11.93 8.17 -6.67
C TYR A 296 13.07 7.47 -5.95
N ASP A 297 12.97 7.21 -4.64
CA ASP A 297 13.81 6.19 -4.01
C ASP A 297 13.44 4.81 -4.54
N MET A 298 14.44 3.92 -4.57
CA MET A 298 14.29 2.62 -5.21
C MET A 298 15.32 1.63 -4.69
N TYR A 299 14.93 0.35 -4.75
CA TYR A 299 15.84 -0.78 -4.66
C TYR A 299 16.29 -1.23 -6.05
N PHE A 300 17.54 -1.69 -6.15
CA PHE A 300 18.16 -2.09 -7.42
C PHE A 300 18.03 -1.02 -8.51
N THR A 301 17.48 -1.36 -9.69
CA THR A 301 17.23 -0.39 -10.77
C THR A 301 15.83 0.22 -10.77
N GLY A 302 14.88 -0.35 -10.01
CA GLY A 302 13.56 0.20 -9.76
C GLY A 302 12.85 0.79 -10.98
N PHE A 303 12.79 0.06 -12.10
CA PHE A 303 12.25 0.64 -13.33
C PHE A 303 10.75 0.86 -13.24
N GLN A 304 10.01 -0.17 -12.81
CA GLN A 304 8.58 -0.07 -12.49
C GLN A 304 8.39 0.53 -11.10
N ASP A 305 9.28 0.24 -10.15
CA ASP A 305 9.20 0.66 -8.76
C ASP A 305 10.36 1.60 -8.35
N ASP A 306 10.23 2.92 -8.48
CA ASP A 306 9.07 3.61 -9.05
C ASP A 306 9.48 4.70 -10.06
N CYS A 307 10.58 4.43 -10.79
CA CYS A 307 11.03 5.35 -11.83
C CYS A 307 9.97 5.60 -12.91
N SER A 308 9.09 4.62 -13.17
CA SER A 308 8.03 4.76 -14.18
C SER A 308 6.99 5.78 -13.76
N ALA A 309 6.54 5.80 -12.51
CA ALA A 309 5.62 6.82 -12.00
C ALA A 309 6.20 8.22 -12.11
N ILE A 310 7.47 8.42 -11.75
CA ILE A 310 8.13 9.73 -11.92
C ILE A 310 8.15 10.12 -13.41
N GLY A 311 8.40 9.17 -14.30
CA GLY A 311 8.28 9.38 -15.74
C GLY A 311 6.87 9.78 -16.18
N THR A 312 5.85 9.13 -15.64
CA THR A 312 4.45 9.41 -15.92
C THR A 312 4.04 10.79 -15.44
N ILE A 313 4.31 11.17 -14.19
CA ILE A 313 3.93 12.50 -13.68
C ILE A 313 4.69 13.63 -14.39
N MET A 314 5.95 13.40 -14.75
CA MET A 314 6.76 14.35 -15.53
C MET A 314 6.20 14.50 -16.96
N SER A 315 5.77 13.39 -17.57
CA SER A 315 5.17 13.38 -18.90
C SER A 315 3.78 14.00 -18.91
N MET A 316 2.95 13.75 -17.89
CA MET A 316 1.66 14.41 -17.70
C MET A 316 1.83 15.92 -17.60
N ALA A 317 2.77 16.37 -16.75
CA ALA A 317 3.05 17.79 -16.56
C ALA A 317 3.57 18.45 -17.84
N LYS A 318 4.53 17.82 -18.52
CA LYS A 318 5.05 18.28 -19.82
C LYS A 318 3.95 18.36 -20.87
N THR A 319 3.08 17.36 -20.97
CA THR A 319 1.96 17.31 -21.92
C THR A 319 0.95 18.42 -21.65
N MET A 320 0.65 18.74 -20.38
CA MET A 320 -0.20 19.90 -20.04
C MET A 320 0.43 21.22 -20.51
N ILE A 321 1.74 21.40 -20.34
CA ILE A 321 2.46 22.59 -20.79
C ILE A 321 2.46 22.69 -22.32
N ASP A 322 2.80 21.60 -23.01
CA ASP A 322 2.95 21.56 -24.48
C ASP A 322 1.61 21.71 -25.21
N SER A 323 0.52 21.16 -24.65
CA SER A 323 -0.84 21.39 -25.14
C SER A 323 -1.36 22.82 -24.91
N GLY A 324 -0.61 23.65 -24.19
CA GLY A 324 -0.99 25.02 -23.86
C GLY A 324 -2.17 25.11 -22.89
N TYR A 325 -2.42 24.03 -22.14
CA TYR A 325 -3.46 24.02 -21.12
C TYR A 325 -3.14 25.05 -20.03
N VAL A 326 -4.14 25.86 -19.66
CA VAL A 326 -4.05 26.84 -18.58
C VAL A 326 -5.01 26.41 -17.48
N PRO A 327 -4.49 25.77 -16.42
CA PRO A 327 -5.32 25.28 -15.32
C PRO A 327 -6.13 26.39 -14.63
N GLU A 328 -7.31 26.07 -14.12
CA GLU A 328 -8.06 26.93 -13.19
C GLU A 328 -7.35 26.98 -11.83
N ASN A 329 -6.83 25.85 -11.36
CA ASN A 329 -6.14 25.67 -10.08
C ASN A 329 -4.67 25.27 -10.30
N ASP A 330 -3.82 25.42 -9.29
CA ASP A 330 -2.42 25.00 -9.44
C ASP A 330 -2.33 23.47 -9.65
N ILE A 331 -1.51 23.04 -10.61
CA ILE A 331 -1.08 21.64 -10.69
C ILE A 331 0.28 21.55 -10.02
N VAL A 332 0.39 20.70 -9.00
CA VAL A 332 1.62 20.45 -8.24
C VAL A 332 2.16 19.10 -8.65
N VAL A 333 3.42 19.03 -9.05
CA VAL A 333 4.13 17.79 -9.35
C VAL A 333 5.08 17.53 -8.21
N VAL A 334 4.96 16.37 -7.57
CA VAL A 334 5.73 15.97 -6.40
C VAL A 334 6.43 14.66 -6.70
N ALA A 335 7.73 14.62 -6.52
CA ALA A 335 8.50 13.37 -6.49
C ALA A 335 8.93 13.13 -5.05
N HIS A 336 8.34 12.11 -4.41
CA HIS A 336 8.61 11.76 -3.02
C HIS A 336 9.90 10.96 -2.88
N GLY A 337 10.63 11.18 -1.79
CA GLY A 337 11.72 10.28 -1.40
C GLY A 337 11.41 9.61 -0.06
N ALA A 338 11.96 8.42 0.17
CA ALA A 338 11.69 7.59 1.34
C ALA A 338 10.25 7.08 1.38
N GLU A 339 9.75 6.60 0.24
CA GLU A 339 8.55 5.76 0.19
C GLU A 339 8.91 4.36 0.69
N GLU A 340 9.92 3.72 0.09
CA GLU A 340 10.22 2.29 0.23
C GLU A 340 10.55 1.87 1.67
N TRP A 341 11.14 2.81 2.42
CA TRP A 341 11.41 2.70 3.84
C TRP A 341 11.90 4.04 4.37
N GLY A 342 11.41 4.51 5.52
CA GLY A 342 11.89 5.75 6.13
C GLY A 342 11.75 5.83 7.65
N ALA A 343 11.37 4.75 8.32
CA ALA A 343 11.32 4.69 9.79
C ALA A 343 11.70 3.31 10.34
N THR A 344 12.37 3.30 11.48
CA THR A 344 12.83 2.08 12.15
C THR A 344 11.82 1.65 13.22
N GLY A 345 11.66 0.34 13.43
CA GLY A 345 10.89 -0.19 14.57
C GLY A 345 9.40 0.14 14.54
N THR A 346 8.78 0.09 13.35
CA THR A 346 7.35 0.27 13.17
C THR A 346 6.86 -0.50 11.94
N GLU A 347 5.58 -0.89 11.93
CA GLU A 347 4.91 -1.56 10.81
C GLU A 347 4.32 -0.54 9.81
N PHE A 348 4.71 0.73 9.94
CA PHE A 348 4.18 1.87 9.19
C PHE A 348 5.35 2.72 8.65
N ASP A 349 6.42 2.06 8.23
CA ASP A 349 7.71 2.67 7.94
C ASP A 349 7.87 3.21 6.51
N TRP A 350 7.02 2.76 5.58
CA TRP A 350 6.95 3.26 4.21
C TRP A 350 6.06 4.52 4.05
N THR A 351 6.11 5.16 2.88
CA THR A 351 5.49 6.48 2.54
C THR A 351 5.98 7.66 3.38
N ARG A 352 7.15 7.54 3.98
CA ARG A 352 7.63 8.47 5.01
C ARG A 352 7.78 9.89 4.47
N GLY A 353 8.29 10.03 3.24
CA GLY A 353 8.38 11.31 2.54
C GLY A 353 7.03 12.00 2.41
N ALA A 354 6.05 11.32 1.81
CA ALA A 354 4.69 11.82 1.66
C ALA A 354 4.05 12.18 3.00
N TYR A 355 4.21 11.33 4.03
CA TYR A 355 3.69 11.63 5.37
C TYR A 355 4.22 12.95 5.89
N GLU A 356 5.54 13.15 5.87
CA GLU A 356 6.17 14.37 6.38
C GLU A 356 5.70 15.59 5.59
N LEU A 357 5.65 15.48 4.26
CA LEU A 357 5.23 16.58 3.42
C LEU A 357 3.81 17.02 3.76
N ILE A 358 2.85 16.10 3.80
CA ILE A 358 1.44 16.46 3.96
C ILE A 358 1.04 16.72 5.41
N ASN A 359 1.71 16.14 6.41
CA ASN A 359 1.35 16.33 7.82
C ASN A 359 2.16 17.42 8.52
N ASN A 360 3.44 17.59 8.18
CA ASN A 360 4.36 18.45 8.94
C ASN A 360 4.84 19.68 8.16
N VAL A 361 5.15 19.52 6.87
CA VAL A 361 5.69 20.63 6.06
C VAL A 361 4.59 21.47 5.43
N HIS A 362 3.60 20.83 4.81
CA HIS A 362 2.49 21.42 4.09
C HIS A 362 1.10 20.94 4.56
N PRO A 363 0.79 20.98 5.88
CA PRO A 363 -0.53 20.59 6.38
C PRO A 363 -1.67 21.44 5.81
N GLU A 364 -1.39 22.64 5.29
CA GLU A 364 -2.40 23.46 4.62
C GLU A 364 -2.88 22.87 3.29
N TRP A 365 -2.12 21.97 2.65
CA TRP A 365 -2.51 21.36 1.37
C TRP A 365 -3.74 20.48 1.50
N ALA A 366 -3.95 19.84 2.65
CA ALA A 366 -5.14 19.03 2.93
C ALA A 366 -6.45 19.80 2.72
N ASN A 367 -6.47 21.09 3.04
CA ASN A 367 -7.68 21.92 2.99
C ASN A 367 -8.00 22.47 1.60
N LYS A 368 -7.12 22.26 0.60
CA LYS A 368 -7.23 22.90 -0.72
C LYS A 368 -6.93 21.98 -1.90
N THR A 369 -6.45 20.76 -1.66
CA THR A 369 -6.17 19.79 -2.72
C THR A 369 -7.45 19.10 -3.14
N LEU A 370 -7.84 19.28 -4.39
CA LEU A 370 -9.04 18.67 -4.96
C LEU A 370 -8.80 17.18 -5.20
N ALA A 371 -7.68 16.81 -5.79
CA ALA A 371 -7.32 15.42 -6.00
C ALA A 371 -5.80 15.27 -5.99
N LEU A 372 -5.33 14.14 -5.49
CA LEU A 372 -4.01 13.61 -5.78
C LEU A 372 -4.14 12.47 -6.80
N PHE A 373 -3.20 12.40 -7.73
CA PHE A 373 -3.00 11.28 -8.63
C PHE A 373 -1.64 10.69 -8.30
N ASN A 374 -1.62 9.60 -7.53
CA ASN A 374 -0.41 8.82 -7.27
C ASN A 374 -0.24 7.77 -8.36
N PHE A 375 0.98 7.33 -8.58
CA PHE A 375 1.31 6.26 -9.51
C PHE A 375 2.30 5.31 -8.86
N GLU A 376 2.16 4.03 -9.18
CA GLU A 376 2.97 2.92 -8.66
C GLU A 376 3.04 1.83 -9.74
N LEU A 377 4.22 1.38 -10.13
CA LEU A 377 4.40 0.24 -11.06
C LEU A 377 3.55 0.36 -12.34
N ASP A 378 3.55 1.55 -12.94
CA ASP A 378 2.51 1.99 -13.87
C ASP A 378 2.82 1.74 -15.36
N ALA A 379 3.86 0.95 -15.66
CA ALA A 379 4.35 0.76 -17.02
C ALA A 379 4.62 -0.71 -17.40
N TYR A 380 3.99 -1.70 -16.76
CA TYR A 380 4.03 -3.10 -17.18
C TYR A 380 2.68 -3.60 -17.71
N ASP A 381 2.70 -4.57 -18.63
CA ASP A 381 1.47 -5.15 -19.20
C ASP A 381 1.03 -6.39 -18.40
N ASP A 382 -0.06 -6.27 -17.65
CA ASP A 382 -0.68 -7.36 -16.89
C ASP A 382 -1.50 -8.33 -17.77
N GLY A 383 -1.62 -8.03 -19.07
CA GLY A 383 -2.36 -8.83 -20.04
C GLY A 383 -3.86 -8.55 -20.10
N THR A 384 -4.35 -7.55 -19.36
CA THR A 384 -5.77 -7.19 -19.36
C THR A 384 -6.18 -6.41 -20.62
N ASP A 385 -7.43 -6.63 -21.03
CA ASP A 385 -8.05 -5.94 -22.17
C ASP A 385 -8.94 -4.74 -21.73
N THR A 386 -9.03 -4.48 -20.42
CA THR A 386 -9.86 -3.42 -19.83
C THR A 386 -8.99 -2.55 -18.92
N PHE A 387 -8.99 -1.24 -19.13
CA PHE A 387 -8.31 -0.31 -18.24
C PHE A 387 -9.11 -0.12 -16.95
N MET A 388 -8.44 -0.22 -15.81
CA MET A 388 -9.01 -0.08 -14.48
C MET A 388 -8.46 1.18 -13.79
N VAL A 389 -9.26 1.77 -12.91
CA VAL A 389 -8.86 2.90 -12.08
C VAL A 389 -9.00 2.49 -10.62
N THR A 390 -8.00 2.79 -9.82
CA THR A 390 -8.05 2.68 -8.37
C THR A 390 -8.27 4.08 -7.78
N CYS A 391 -9.14 4.22 -6.78
CA CYS A 391 -9.35 5.50 -6.11
C CYS A 391 -9.99 5.30 -4.74
N VAL A 392 -9.95 6.33 -3.90
CA VAL A 392 -10.79 6.35 -2.69
C VAL A 392 -12.25 6.10 -3.09
N PRO A 393 -13.05 5.34 -2.31
CA PRO A 393 -14.38 4.90 -2.74
C PRO A 393 -15.31 6.07 -3.08
N GLU A 394 -15.09 7.21 -2.44
CA GLU A 394 -15.85 8.43 -2.64
C GLU A 394 -15.69 9.03 -4.05
N TYR A 395 -14.66 8.64 -4.80
CA TYR A 395 -14.46 9.03 -6.21
C TYR A 395 -15.02 8.04 -7.24
N ALA A 396 -15.48 6.87 -6.83
CA ALA A 396 -16.00 5.85 -7.77
C ALA A 396 -17.11 6.40 -8.69
N SER A 397 -18.00 7.24 -8.13
CA SER A 397 -19.10 7.84 -8.90
C SER A 397 -18.64 8.88 -9.93
N LEU A 398 -17.54 9.59 -9.66
CA LEU A 398 -16.92 10.50 -10.62
C LEU A 398 -16.30 9.73 -11.79
N VAL A 399 -15.53 8.67 -11.51
CA VAL A 399 -14.94 7.81 -12.55
C VAL A 399 -16.03 7.27 -13.46
N LYS A 400 -17.09 6.70 -12.86
CA LYS A 400 -18.25 6.20 -13.61
C LYS A 400 -18.87 7.28 -14.52
N SER A 401 -19.05 8.50 -14.01
CA SER A 401 -19.60 9.62 -14.78
C SER A 401 -18.73 10.00 -15.97
N LEU A 402 -17.41 10.07 -15.79
CA LEU A 402 -16.45 10.37 -16.86
C LEU A 402 -16.46 9.29 -17.94
N VAL A 403 -16.47 8.01 -17.55
CA VAL A 403 -16.57 6.89 -18.48
C VAL A 403 -17.91 6.90 -19.24
N ASP A 404 -19.04 7.02 -18.54
CA ASP A 404 -20.36 7.05 -19.17
C ASP A 404 -20.54 8.23 -20.13
N SER A 405 -19.86 9.35 -19.87
CA SER A 405 -19.88 10.51 -20.76
C SER A 405 -19.13 10.26 -22.08
N GLY A 406 -18.16 9.34 -22.10
CA GLY A 406 -17.23 9.07 -23.21
C GLY A 406 -15.99 9.97 -23.20
N ALA A 407 -15.76 10.71 -22.10
CA ALA A 407 -14.65 11.66 -21.99
C ALA A 407 -13.27 10.99 -22.10
N LEU A 408 -13.19 9.72 -21.70
CA LEU A 408 -11.95 8.95 -21.61
C LEU A 408 -11.76 7.98 -22.79
N ASP A 409 -12.73 7.85 -23.70
CA ASP A 409 -12.67 6.91 -24.84
C ASP A 409 -11.42 7.14 -25.70
N GLY A 410 -10.97 8.40 -25.79
CA GLY A 410 -9.77 8.77 -26.53
C GLY A 410 -8.46 8.28 -25.91
N ALA A 411 -8.45 8.09 -24.58
CA ALA A 411 -7.27 7.75 -23.78
C ALA A 411 -6.98 6.24 -23.73
N VAL A 412 -7.98 5.39 -23.96
CA VAL A 412 -7.88 3.92 -23.83
C VAL A 412 -8.07 3.18 -25.15
N LYS A 413 -7.70 3.80 -26.28
CA LYS A 413 -7.88 3.22 -27.63
C LYS A 413 -7.20 1.87 -27.83
N GLU A 414 -6.15 1.59 -27.06
CA GLU A 414 -5.35 0.38 -27.16
C GLU A 414 -5.89 -0.78 -26.29
N TYR A 415 -6.88 -0.51 -25.42
CA TYR A 415 -7.58 -1.51 -24.61
C TYR A 415 -8.85 -1.98 -25.32
N LYS A 416 -8.97 -3.30 -25.58
CA LYS A 416 -10.07 -3.85 -26.40
C LYS A 416 -11.46 -3.57 -25.81
N ASN A 417 -11.57 -3.57 -24.49
CA ASN A 417 -12.82 -3.34 -23.76
C ASN A 417 -12.95 -1.88 -23.28
N GLY A 418 -11.98 -1.02 -23.63
CA GLY A 418 -11.92 0.36 -23.14
C GLY A 418 -11.63 0.43 -21.64
N ILE A 419 -12.29 1.37 -20.96
CA ILE A 419 -12.14 1.66 -19.53
C ILE A 419 -13.37 1.19 -18.75
N SER A 420 -13.15 0.63 -17.57
CA SER A 420 -14.22 0.17 -16.69
C SER A 420 -14.95 1.32 -16.02
N THR A 421 -16.28 1.17 -15.84
CA THR A 421 -17.08 2.05 -14.98
C THR A 421 -16.95 1.72 -13.49
N LYS A 422 -16.28 0.61 -13.16
CA LYS A 422 -16.00 0.17 -11.79
C LYS A 422 -14.56 0.52 -11.43
N THR A 423 -14.35 0.84 -10.17
CA THR A 423 -13.03 1.12 -9.59
C THR A 423 -12.67 0.06 -8.56
N TYR A 424 -11.37 -0.06 -8.27
CA TYR A 424 -10.89 -0.67 -7.03
C TYR A 424 -10.76 0.39 -5.93
N ASP A 425 -10.84 -0.03 -4.67
CA ASP A 425 -10.46 0.81 -3.53
C ASP A 425 -8.94 0.86 -3.42
N THR A 426 -8.43 1.91 -2.81
CA THR A 426 -7.00 2.06 -2.56
C THR A 426 -6.55 1.20 -1.38
N THR A 427 -5.25 0.92 -1.34
CA THR A 427 -4.60 0.15 -0.27
C THR A 427 -3.76 1.09 0.59
N THR A 428 -2.93 0.53 1.46
CA THR A 428 -1.96 1.27 2.28
C THR A 428 -0.53 1.22 1.71
N MET A 429 -0.31 0.52 0.59
CA MET A 429 1.02 0.16 0.07
C MET A 429 1.61 1.23 -0.86
N GLU A 430 1.24 2.50 -0.68
CA GLU A 430 1.65 3.60 -1.56
C GLU A 430 1.41 4.98 -0.92
N ASP A 431 2.11 6.01 -1.41
CA ASP A 431 2.15 7.36 -0.84
C ASP A 431 0.77 8.00 -0.59
N GLY A 432 -0.23 7.66 -1.40
CA GLY A 432 -1.61 8.14 -1.28
C GLY A 432 -2.26 7.85 0.07
N VAL A 433 -1.84 6.82 0.80
CA VAL A 433 -2.33 6.53 2.17
C VAL A 433 -2.06 7.68 3.14
N SER A 434 -0.88 8.30 3.04
CA SER A 434 -0.46 9.43 3.86
C SER A 434 -1.31 10.67 3.58
N TYR A 435 -1.65 10.88 2.32
CA TYR A 435 -2.55 11.94 1.86
C TYR A 435 -4.01 11.70 2.27
N ARG A 436 -4.52 10.47 2.11
CA ARG A 436 -5.85 10.06 2.55
C ARG A 436 -6.02 10.31 4.04
N ASN A 437 -5.04 9.90 4.85
CA ASN A 437 -5.05 10.15 6.28
C ASN A 437 -5.11 11.66 6.62
N ALA A 438 -4.39 12.50 5.87
CA ALA A 438 -4.40 13.95 6.05
C ALA A 438 -5.69 14.63 5.55
N GLY A 439 -6.53 13.95 4.77
CA GLY A 439 -7.80 14.47 4.23
C GLY A 439 -7.74 14.90 2.77
N VAL A 440 -6.77 14.40 2.01
CA VAL A 440 -6.68 14.60 0.55
C VAL A 440 -7.24 13.35 -0.14
N PRO A 441 -8.33 13.45 -0.91
CA PRO A 441 -8.84 12.32 -1.68
C PRO A 441 -7.99 12.11 -2.93
N TYR A 442 -7.83 10.86 -3.36
CA TYR A 442 -6.87 10.53 -4.42
C TYR A 442 -7.29 9.38 -5.34
N PHE A 443 -6.53 9.28 -6.43
CA PHE A 443 -6.55 8.24 -7.45
C PHE A 443 -5.18 7.57 -7.52
N LEU A 444 -5.17 6.32 -7.97
CA LEU A 444 -4.01 5.49 -8.22
C LEU A 444 -4.22 4.68 -9.51
N ASN A 445 -3.17 4.36 -10.26
CA ASN A 445 -3.28 3.35 -11.30
C ASN A 445 -3.57 1.96 -10.69
N THR A 446 -4.11 1.04 -11.47
CA THR A 446 -4.36 -0.32 -10.94
C THR A 446 -3.12 -1.18 -11.12
N THR A 447 -2.60 -1.69 -10.01
CA THR A 447 -1.55 -2.71 -9.92
C THR A 447 -2.17 -4.08 -9.60
N ASP A 448 -1.38 -5.14 -9.75
CA ASP A 448 -1.75 -6.49 -9.29
C ASP A 448 -2.05 -6.52 -7.77
N THR A 449 -1.34 -5.72 -6.96
CA THR A 449 -1.59 -5.57 -5.51
C THR A 449 -2.95 -4.93 -5.18
N CYS A 450 -3.49 -4.08 -6.06
CA CYS A 450 -4.81 -3.46 -5.86
C CYS A 450 -5.99 -4.28 -6.42
N SER A 451 -5.76 -4.98 -7.53
CA SER A 451 -6.85 -5.61 -8.31
C SER A 451 -7.53 -6.78 -7.59
N GLY A 452 -6.83 -7.42 -6.65
CA GLY A 452 -7.31 -8.61 -5.94
C GLY A 452 -7.62 -9.81 -6.86
N GLU A 453 -7.24 -9.75 -8.13
CA GLU A 453 -7.44 -10.85 -9.08
C GLU A 453 -6.37 -11.91 -8.84
N ALA A 454 -6.77 -13.00 -8.18
CA ALA A 454 -5.96 -14.19 -8.13
C ALA A 454 -5.84 -14.77 -9.55
N LYS A 455 -4.62 -14.83 -10.08
CA LYS A 455 -4.34 -15.64 -11.27
C LYS A 455 -4.53 -17.13 -10.93
N ASP A 456 -4.75 -17.95 -11.95
CA ASP A 456 -4.83 -19.42 -11.78
C ASP A 456 -3.57 -19.92 -11.06
N ASP A 457 -3.65 -21.03 -10.32
CA ASP A 457 -2.61 -21.57 -9.40
C ASP A 457 -1.23 -21.82 -10.08
N SER A 458 -1.10 -21.58 -11.38
CA SER A 458 0.10 -21.76 -12.19
C SER A 458 0.70 -20.47 -12.77
N GLU A 459 0.09 -19.30 -12.55
CA GLU A 459 0.58 -18.01 -13.06
C GLU A 459 0.89 -17.04 -11.93
N TYR A 460 2.15 -16.64 -11.80
CA TYR A 460 2.58 -15.62 -10.85
C TYR A 460 2.24 -14.21 -11.34
N THR A 461 2.04 -13.30 -10.40
CA THR A 461 1.85 -11.87 -10.70
C THR A 461 3.18 -11.19 -11.02
N TRP A 462 3.15 -9.94 -11.52
CA TRP A 462 4.39 -9.21 -11.77
C TRP A 462 5.16 -9.01 -10.45
N THR A 463 4.44 -8.67 -9.39
CA THR A 463 5.04 -8.41 -8.08
C THR A 463 5.76 -9.65 -7.53
N GLN A 464 5.17 -10.84 -7.64
CA GLN A 464 5.84 -12.08 -7.21
C GLN A 464 7.07 -12.46 -8.03
N LEU A 465 7.17 -11.97 -9.27
CA LEU A 465 8.28 -12.26 -10.17
C LEU A 465 9.42 -11.26 -10.02
N HIS A 466 9.11 -9.96 -9.96
CA HIS A 466 10.07 -8.89 -10.24
C HIS A 466 10.27 -7.86 -9.13
N TYR A 467 9.29 -7.68 -8.24
CA TYR A 467 9.30 -6.62 -7.24
C TYR A 467 10.53 -6.69 -6.32
N HIS A 468 11.18 -5.54 -6.13
CA HIS A 468 12.40 -5.38 -5.35
C HIS A 468 13.50 -6.40 -5.70
N THR A 469 13.77 -6.57 -6.99
CA THR A 469 14.86 -7.40 -7.52
C THR A 469 15.61 -6.70 -8.65
N GLU A 470 16.76 -7.24 -9.06
CA GLU A 470 17.47 -6.82 -10.28
C GLU A 470 16.65 -7.02 -11.57
N SER A 471 15.60 -7.84 -11.53
CA SER A 471 14.70 -8.03 -12.67
C SER A 471 13.62 -6.95 -12.80
N ASP A 472 13.45 -6.06 -11.82
CA ASP A 472 12.74 -4.80 -12.03
C ASP A 472 13.60 -3.82 -12.85
N ASN A 473 13.60 -4.07 -14.15
CA ASN A 473 14.36 -3.33 -15.14
C ASN A 473 13.51 -3.04 -16.39
N THR A 474 14.15 -2.45 -17.40
CA THR A 474 13.47 -1.98 -18.62
C THR A 474 12.75 -3.07 -19.43
N ASP A 475 13.01 -4.35 -19.18
CA ASP A 475 12.48 -5.46 -20.01
C ASP A 475 10.96 -5.65 -19.83
N THR A 476 10.39 -5.19 -18.72
CA THR A 476 8.94 -5.27 -18.46
C THR A 476 8.17 -4.05 -18.97
N TYR A 477 8.85 -3.05 -19.55
CA TYR A 477 8.24 -1.81 -20.03
C TYR A 477 7.19 -2.04 -21.11
N SER A 478 6.06 -1.35 -20.94
CA SER A 478 4.93 -1.32 -21.85
C SER A 478 4.53 0.12 -22.18
N GLU A 479 4.89 0.57 -23.38
CA GLU A 479 4.47 1.88 -23.90
C GLU A 479 2.94 2.02 -23.90
N LYS A 480 2.23 0.93 -24.22
CA LYS A 480 0.76 0.87 -24.22
C LYS A 480 0.19 1.30 -22.86
N VAL A 481 0.73 0.76 -21.78
CA VAL A 481 0.21 0.94 -20.41
C VAL A 481 0.58 2.31 -19.88
N MET A 482 1.87 2.70 -19.96
CA MET A 482 2.33 4.01 -19.51
C MET A 482 1.58 5.14 -20.24
N LYS A 483 1.41 5.02 -21.57
CA LYS A 483 0.65 6.00 -22.36
C LYS A 483 -0.81 6.08 -21.94
N ALA A 484 -1.45 4.96 -21.62
CA ALA A 484 -2.82 4.94 -21.14
C ALA A 484 -2.95 5.60 -19.77
N ASN A 485 -2.01 5.36 -18.85
CA ASN A 485 -1.95 6.04 -17.56
C ASN A 485 -1.80 7.57 -17.74
N ILE A 486 -0.82 8.02 -18.52
CA ILE A 486 -0.64 9.45 -18.84
C ILE A 486 -1.91 10.05 -19.45
N ALA A 487 -2.55 9.35 -20.39
CA ALA A 487 -3.73 9.83 -21.09
C ALA A 487 -4.98 9.90 -20.19
N VAL A 488 -5.29 8.84 -19.45
CA VAL A 488 -6.50 8.72 -18.62
C VAL A 488 -6.44 9.69 -17.46
N PHE A 489 -5.38 9.64 -16.66
CA PHE A 489 -5.30 10.44 -15.44
C PHE A 489 -5.08 11.93 -15.74
N GLY A 490 -4.33 12.27 -16.79
CA GLY A 490 -4.26 13.66 -17.27
C GLY A 490 -5.62 14.20 -17.73
N SER A 491 -6.41 13.36 -18.40
CA SER A 491 -7.78 13.72 -18.82
C SER A 491 -8.72 13.90 -17.62
N MET A 492 -8.61 13.05 -16.60
CA MET A 492 -9.36 13.17 -15.35
C MET A 492 -8.97 14.43 -14.58
N ALA A 493 -7.68 14.75 -14.49
CA ALA A 493 -7.19 15.97 -13.86
C ALA A 493 -7.76 17.23 -14.54
N ILE A 494 -7.77 17.28 -15.88
CA ILE A 494 -8.39 18.38 -16.64
C ILE A 494 -9.90 18.49 -16.36
N ALA A 495 -10.60 17.36 -16.28
CA ALA A 495 -12.04 17.36 -15.99
C ALA A 495 -12.35 17.85 -14.57
N ILE A 496 -11.56 17.43 -13.58
CA ILE A 496 -11.68 17.89 -12.18
C ILE A 496 -11.35 19.37 -12.08
N ASP A 497 -10.28 19.84 -12.73
CA ASP A 497 -9.85 21.23 -12.66
C ASP A 497 -10.88 22.21 -13.26
N GLN A 498 -11.52 21.83 -14.37
CA GLN A 498 -12.48 22.71 -15.06
C GLN A 498 -13.87 22.77 -14.43
N LEU A 499 -14.23 21.82 -13.57
CA LEU A 499 -15.50 21.83 -12.87
C LEU A 499 -15.37 22.56 -11.53
N PRO A 500 -16.25 23.54 -11.23
CA PRO A 500 -16.11 24.34 -10.01
C PRO A 500 -16.43 23.55 -8.73
N ALA A 501 -17.28 22.52 -8.79
CA ALA A 501 -17.63 21.69 -7.64
C ALA A 501 -17.10 20.25 -7.78
N MET A 502 -16.42 19.77 -6.74
CA MET A 502 -15.94 18.39 -6.64
C MET A 502 -17.11 17.40 -6.67
N SER A 503 -16.86 16.23 -7.27
CA SER A 503 -17.80 15.09 -7.22
C SER A 503 -17.23 13.99 -6.31
N LEU A 504 -17.03 14.33 -5.04
CA LEU A 504 -16.55 13.43 -3.99
C LEU A 504 -17.72 13.04 -3.09
N ASN A 505 -18.12 11.78 -3.14
CA ASN A 505 -19.39 11.32 -2.58
C ASN A 505 -19.19 10.30 -1.44
N MET A 506 -19.47 10.70 -0.21
CA MET A 506 -19.36 9.87 1.00
C MET A 506 -20.41 8.74 1.10
N GLN A 507 -21.23 8.50 0.07
CA GLN A 507 -22.19 7.40 0.05
C GLN A 507 -21.50 6.04 0.21
N ALA A 508 -20.29 5.87 -0.37
CA ALA A 508 -19.52 4.64 -0.21
C ALA A 508 -19.20 4.36 1.27
N THR A 509 -18.72 5.38 2.01
CA THR A 509 -18.50 5.27 3.47
C THR A 509 -19.75 4.87 4.23
N ILE A 510 -20.91 5.46 3.87
CA ILE A 510 -22.20 5.13 4.49
C ILE A 510 -22.56 3.67 4.23
N ASP A 511 -22.31 3.18 3.03
CA ASP A 511 -22.60 1.81 2.64
C ASP A 511 -21.67 0.84 3.37
N ASP A 512 -20.37 1.15 3.48
CA ASP A 512 -19.41 0.36 4.26
C ASP A 512 -19.84 0.27 5.74
N LEU A 513 -20.22 1.39 6.36
CA LEU A 513 -20.74 1.43 7.73
C LEU A 513 -21.99 0.55 7.91
N LYS A 514 -22.85 0.45 6.90
CA LYS A 514 -24.04 -0.43 6.95
C LYS A 514 -23.65 -1.89 6.81
N GLU A 515 -22.75 -2.18 5.88
CA GLU A 515 -22.38 -3.53 5.50
C GLU A 515 -21.53 -4.20 6.58
N SER A 516 -20.66 -3.44 7.25
CA SER A 516 -19.78 -3.95 8.30
C SER A 516 -20.46 -4.09 9.66
N PHE A 517 -21.58 -3.39 9.92
CA PHE A 517 -22.26 -3.39 11.22
C PHE A 517 -22.93 -4.73 11.56
N ASN A 518 -22.42 -5.45 12.57
CA ASN A 518 -23.05 -6.66 13.10
C ASN A 518 -24.06 -6.33 14.21
N GLU A 519 -25.36 -6.43 13.89
CA GLU A 519 -26.47 -6.13 14.82
C GLU A 519 -26.46 -7.01 16.09
N ASN A 520 -26.12 -8.30 15.97
CA ASN A 520 -26.15 -9.22 17.10
C ASN A 520 -25.04 -8.89 18.10
N LEU A 521 -23.83 -8.63 17.59
CA LEU A 521 -22.69 -8.24 18.43
C LEU A 521 -22.89 -6.85 19.03
N ALA A 522 -23.44 -5.90 18.27
CA ALA A 522 -23.75 -4.57 18.77
C ALA A 522 -24.76 -4.65 19.93
N LEU A 523 -25.80 -5.48 19.79
CA LEU A 523 -26.79 -5.71 20.86
C LEU A 523 -26.14 -6.34 22.10
N GLU A 524 -25.24 -7.32 21.91
CA GLU A 524 -24.48 -7.94 23.01
C GLU A 524 -23.61 -6.93 23.74
N ALA A 525 -22.92 -6.06 23.01
CA ALA A 525 -22.12 -4.94 23.53
C ALA A 525 -22.96 -3.84 24.21
N GLY A 526 -24.29 -3.87 24.07
CA GLY A 526 -25.21 -2.89 24.62
C GLY A 526 -25.38 -1.62 23.77
N VAL A 527 -25.05 -1.69 22.48
CA VAL A 527 -25.26 -0.63 21.49
C VAL A 527 -26.56 -0.89 20.73
N SER A 528 -27.41 0.13 20.67
CA SER A 528 -28.74 0.04 20.08
C SER A 528 -28.69 0.25 18.56
N LYS A 529 -29.13 -0.76 17.79
CA LYS A 529 -29.31 -0.61 16.33
C LYS A 529 -30.19 0.58 15.96
N LYS A 530 -31.20 0.89 16.78
CA LYS A 530 -32.07 2.05 16.55
C LYS A 530 -31.31 3.37 16.64
N ASP A 531 -30.36 3.47 17.57
CA ASP A 531 -29.55 4.68 17.72
C ASP A 531 -28.51 4.79 16.62
N TRP A 532 -27.93 3.66 16.20
CA TRP A 532 -27.10 3.55 14.98
C TRP A 532 -27.84 4.03 13.74
N ASP A 533 -28.98 3.43 13.41
CA ASP A 533 -29.79 3.78 12.23
C ASP A 533 -30.21 5.26 12.24
N LYS A 534 -30.52 5.79 13.42
CA LYS A 534 -30.89 7.21 13.56
C LYS A 534 -29.69 8.12 13.27
N ALA A 535 -28.51 7.79 13.78
CA ALA A 535 -27.30 8.57 13.54
C ALA A 535 -26.87 8.48 12.07
N LEU A 536 -26.91 7.28 11.49
CA LEU A 536 -26.61 7.06 10.08
C LEU A 536 -27.55 7.84 9.15
N ALA A 537 -28.84 7.94 9.48
CA ALA A 537 -29.79 8.76 8.73
C ALA A 537 -29.48 10.28 8.79
N VAL A 538 -28.77 10.75 9.84
CA VAL A 538 -28.25 12.13 9.88
C VAL A 538 -27.13 12.29 8.87
N PHE A 539 -26.20 11.33 8.82
CA PHE A 539 -25.09 11.32 7.87
C PHE A 539 -25.59 11.25 6.42
N GLU A 540 -26.49 10.32 6.11
CA GLU A 540 -27.13 10.19 4.79
C GLU A 540 -27.76 11.51 4.32
N LYS A 541 -28.50 12.19 5.21
CA LYS A 541 -29.17 13.44 4.87
C LYS A 541 -28.17 14.56 4.53
N GLU A 542 -27.05 14.63 5.24
CA GLU A 542 -26.02 15.64 5.00
C GLU A 542 -25.33 15.39 3.65
N VAL A 543 -24.93 14.15 3.39
CA VAL A 543 -24.31 13.73 2.12
C VAL A 543 -25.25 13.97 0.94
N ASP A 544 -26.53 13.64 1.09
CA ASP A 544 -27.57 13.93 0.10
C ASP A 544 -27.70 15.43 -0.23
N ALA A 545 -27.58 16.29 0.79
CA ALA A 545 -27.69 17.73 0.62
C ALA A 545 -26.46 18.29 -0.09
N LEU A 546 -25.26 17.88 0.32
CA LEU A 546 -24.00 18.29 -0.29
C LEU A 546 -23.89 17.80 -1.74
N ASN A 547 -24.26 16.56 -2.04
CA ASN A 547 -24.24 16.05 -3.41
C ASN A 547 -25.17 16.84 -4.34
N LYS A 548 -26.38 17.21 -3.86
CA LYS A 548 -27.32 18.04 -4.63
C LYS A 548 -26.79 19.46 -4.84
N GLU A 549 -26.12 20.04 -3.84
CA GLU A 549 -25.48 21.37 -3.95
C GLU A 549 -24.37 21.35 -5.02
N GLY A 550 -23.45 20.38 -4.95
CA GLY A 550 -22.35 20.25 -5.92
C GLY A 550 -22.85 20.04 -7.35
N GLN A 551 -23.86 19.17 -7.52
CA GLN A 551 -24.50 18.94 -8.82
C GLN A 551 -25.13 20.21 -9.38
N ASP A 552 -25.89 20.97 -8.58
CA ASP A 552 -26.51 22.22 -9.03
C ASP A 552 -25.46 23.28 -9.46
N ILE A 553 -24.34 23.38 -8.72
CA ILE A 553 -23.23 24.27 -9.08
C ILE A 553 -22.66 23.89 -10.45
N ASN A 554 -22.35 22.60 -10.67
CA ASN A 554 -21.79 22.12 -11.93
C ASN A 554 -22.78 22.25 -13.10
N ASP A 555 -24.06 21.94 -12.91
CA ASP A 555 -25.10 22.08 -13.93
C ASP A 555 -25.26 23.55 -14.37
N ARG A 556 -25.27 24.48 -13.41
CA ARG A 556 -25.30 25.92 -13.70
C ARG A 556 -24.04 26.39 -14.42
N TYR A 557 -22.88 25.88 -14.01
CA TYR A 557 -21.61 26.21 -14.65
C TYR A 557 -21.57 25.76 -16.11
N ILE A 558 -21.87 24.49 -16.38
CA ILE A 558 -21.90 23.93 -17.73
C ILE A 558 -22.85 24.73 -18.62
N LYS A 559 -24.04 25.05 -18.12
CA LYS A 559 -24.99 25.89 -18.85
C LYS A 559 -24.44 27.28 -19.16
N ALA A 560 -23.78 27.93 -18.20
CA ALA A 560 -23.21 29.26 -18.35
C ALA A 560 -22.03 29.29 -19.33
N VAL A 561 -21.16 28.28 -19.30
CA VAL A 561 -20.05 28.10 -20.27
C VAL A 561 -20.61 27.94 -21.68
N ASN A 562 -21.58 27.05 -21.87
CA ASN A 562 -22.23 26.82 -23.17
C ASN A 562 -22.95 28.07 -23.71
N SER A 563 -23.49 28.91 -22.83
CA SER A 563 -24.10 30.19 -23.19
C SER A 563 -23.13 31.39 -23.18
N LYS A 564 -21.82 31.17 -23.00
CA LYS A 564 -20.77 32.22 -22.94
C LYS A 564 -21.08 33.33 -21.93
N SER A 565 -21.65 32.95 -20.79
CA SER A 565 -22.02 33.83 -19.69
C SER A 565 -20.88 33.94 -18.67
N ASP A 566 -20.94 34.94 -17.79
CA ASP A 566 -19.97 35.07 -16.70
C ASP A 566 -20.13 33.92 -15.70
N VAL A 567 -19.03 33.24 -15.40
CA VAL A 567 -18.97 32.08 -14.49
C VAL A 567 -18.36 32.42 -13.13
N THR A 568 -17.84 33.63 -12.95
CA THR A 568 -17.03 34.03 -11.79
C THR A 568 -17.74 33.78 -10.46
N SER A 569 -19.04 34.08 -10.37
CA SER A 569 -19.81 33.85 -9.14
C SER A 569 -20.03 32.36 -8.85
N ILE A 570 -20.20 31.54 -9.89
CA ILE A 570 -20.41 30.09 -9.77
C ILE A 570 -19.10 29.42 -9.36
N GLN A 571 -17.97 29.83 -9.93
CA GLN A 571 -16.64 29.35 -9.52
C GLN A 571 -16.34 29.68 -8.05
N LYS A 572 -16.68 30.89 -7.60
CA LYS A 572 -16.52 31.27 -6.19
C LYS A 572 -17.40 30.41 -5.25
N GLU A 573 -18.62 30.11 -5.67
CA GLU A 573 -19.52 29.21 -4.95
C GLU A 573 -18.96 27.79 -4.88
N GLY A 574 -18.45 27.27 -6.01
CA GLY A 574 -17.77 25.98 -6.09
C GLY A 574 -16.58 25.85 -5.14
N LYS A 575 -15.71 26.88 -5.06
CA LYS A 575 -14.60 26.91 -4.09
C LYS A 575 -15.08 26.78 -2.64
N ALA A 576 -16.14 27.50 -2.27
CA ALA A 576 -16.72 27.42 -0.93
C ALA A 576 -17.37 26.04 -0.67
N TYR A 577 -17.95 25.43 -1.70
CA TYR A 577 -18.47 24.07 -1.65
C TYR A 577 -17.36 23.02 -1.46
N ASN A 578 -16.30 23.08 -2.27
CA ASN A 578 -15.17 22.15 -2.23
C ASN A 578 -14.52 22.12 -0.84
N LYS A 579 -14.40 23.27 -0.18
CA LYS A 579 -13.92 23.32 1.21
C LYS A 579 -14.80 22.50 2.16
N LYS A 580 -16.13 22.63 2.08
CA LYS A 580 -17.07 21.85 2.91
C LYS A 580 -16.92 20.35 2.67
N VAL A 581 -16.73 19.96 1.42
CA VAL A 581 -16.55 18.55 1.02
C VAL A 581 -15.22 17.98 1.51
N LEU A 582 -14.12 18.72 1.42
CA LEU A 582 -12.82 18.31 1.97
C LEU A 582 -12.85 18.23 3.50
N ASP A 583 -13.48 19.20 4.18
CA ASP A 583 -13.66 19.17 5.64
C ASP A 583 -14.47 17.91 6.05
N LEU A 584 -15.52 17.55 5.30
CA LEU A 584 -16.29 16.33 5.52
C LEU A 584 -15.47 15.06 5.23
N PHE A 585 -14.68 15.03 4.14
CA PHE A 585 -13.82 13.89 3.83
C PHE A 585 -12.81 13.65 4.96
N LYS A 586 -12.13 14.69 5.45
CA LYS A 586 -11.22 14.58 6.60
C LYS A 586 -11.96 14.07 7.84
N TYR A 587 -13.16 14.60 8.11
CA TYR A 587 -13.98 14.14 9.23
C TYR A 587 -14.30 12.64 9.13
N VAL A 588 -14.60 12.15 7.92
CA VAL A 588 -14.82 10.73 7.65
C VAL A 588 -13.57 9.91 7.92
N GLN A 589 -12.42 10.32 7.38
CA GLN A 589 -11.15 9.62 7.58
C GLN A 589 -10.75 9.56 9.06
N ASP A 590 -11.06 10.59 9.85
CA ASP A 590 -10.73 10.63 11.28
C ASP A 590 -11.64 9.77 12.15
N ASN A 591 -12.91 9.65 11.79
CA ASN A 591 -13.92 9.05 12.68
C ASN A 591 -14.34 7.64 12.29
N PHE A 592 -14.28 7.29 11.01
CA PHE A 592 -14.85 6.02 10.51
C PHE A 592 -13.81 5.10 9.89
N VAL A 593 -12.78 5.65 9.24
CA VAL A 593 -11.76 4.86 8.54
C VAL A 593 -10.64 4.43 9.50
N GLY A 594 -10.35 3.13 9.52
CA GLY A 594 -9.28 2.50 10.27
C GLY A 594 -8.51 1.50 9.40
N ILE A 595 -7.55 0.83 10.02
CA ILE A 595 -6.67 -0.13 9.35
C ILE A 595 -6.59 -1.40 10.19
N VAL A 596 -6.57 -2.56 9.53
CA VAL A 596 -6.25 -3.85 10.16
C VAL A 596 -4.80 -4.20 9.83
N PHE A 597 -4.02 -4.44 10.90
CA PHE A 597 -2.56 -4.54 10.83
C PHE A 597 -1.97 -3.29 10.15
N SER A 598 -1.41 -3.43 8.96
CA SER A 598 -0.88 -2.34 8.14
C SER A 598 -1.38 -2.37 6.69
N SER A 599 -2.27 -3.28 6.32
CA SER A 599 -2.59 -3.58 4.91
C SER A 599 -4.01 -3.22 4.49
N ASP A 600 -5.00 -3.50 5.34
CA ASP A 600 -6.42 -3.40 4.95
C ASP A 600 -7.08 -2.13 5.51
N VAL A 601 -7.56 -1.26 4.62
CA VAL A 601 -8.38 -0.10 4.99
C VAL A 601 -9.83 -0.55 5.23
N VAL A 602 -10.35 -0.33 6.43
CA VAL A 602 -11.68 -0.80 6.87
C VAL A 602 -12.40 0.23 7.74
N MET A 603 -13.64 -0.03 8.13
CA MET A 603 -14.29 0.75 9.20
C MET A 603 -13.66 0.44 10.56
N LYS A 604 -13.47 1.45 11.42
CA LYS A 604 -12.73 1.33 12.70
C LYS A 604 -13.20 0.22 13.63
N HIS A 605 -14.48 -0.15 13.58
CA HIS A 605 -15.02 -1.23 14.41
C HIS A 605 -14.70 -2.65 13.90
N VAL A 606 -14.26 -2.82 12.65
CA VAL A 606 -14.10 -4.12 11.99
C VAL A 606 -13.03 -4.98 12.65
N GLY A 607 -11.87 -4.41 13.03
CA GLY A 607 -10.80 -5.17 13.69
C GLY A 607 -11.26 -5.84 15.01
N TYR A 608 -12.02 -5.09 15.83
CA TYR A 608 -12.61 -5.63 17.07
C TYR A 608 -13.66 -6.70 16.78
N GLN A 609 -14.52 -6.46 15.79
CA GLN A 609 -15.56 -7.41 15.38
C GLN A 609 -14.96 -8.74 14.90
N ASN A 610 -13.97 -8.69 14.00
CA ASN A 610 -13.29 -9.88 13.51
C ASN A 610 -12.66 -10.68 14.66
N ASN A 611 -11.94 -10.03 15.59
CA ASN A 611 -11.37 -10.70 16.76
C ASN A 611 -12.43 -11.40 17.62
N ILE A 612 -13.59 -10.78 17.85
CA ILE A 612 -14.68 -11.40 18.62
C ILE A 612 -15.23 -12.63 17.89
N GLU A 613 -15.49 -12.51 16.58
CA GLU A 613 -16.04 -13.60 15.75
C GLU A 613 -15.08 -14.79 15.68
N TYR A 614 -13.78 -14.54 15.49
CA TYR A 614 -12.76 -15.59 15.49
C TYR A 614 -12.66 -16.28 16.85
N MET A 615 -12.65 -15.52 17.95
CA MET A 615 -12.64 -16.12 19.30
C MET A 615 -13.90 -16.93 19.59
N ASP A 616 -15.07 -16.52 19.08
CA ASP A 616 -16.30 -17.31 19.20
C ASP A 616 -16.17 -18.68 18.53
N GLU A 617 -15.60 -18.73 17.32
CA GLU A 617 -15.36 -19.97 16.58
C GLU A 617 -14.32 -20.85 17.28
N ILE A 618 -13.19 -20.27 17.70
CA ILE A 618 -12.15 -20.95 18.48
C ILE A 618 -12.73 -21.57 19.75
N ILE A 619 -13.47 -20.79 20.55
CA ILE A 619 -14.09 -21.28 21.78
C ILE A 619 -15.09 -22.41 21.49
N GLN A 620 -15.85 -22.31 20.40
CA GLN A 620 -16.80 -23.35 20.00
C GLN A 620 -16.09 -24.66 19.67
N ASP A 621 -15.02 -24.61 18.88
CA ASP A 621 -14.28 -25.79 18.45
C ASP A 621 -13.53 -26.44 19.62
N LEU A 622 -12.88 -25.65 20.49
CA LEU A 622 -12.26 -26.15 21.72
C LEU A 622 -13.27 -26.84 22.66
N LYS A 623 -14.51 -26.35 22.74
CA LYS A 623 -15.59 -26.96 23.55
C LYS A 623 -16.05 -28.32 23.03
N ILE A 624 -15.80 -28.63 21.76
CA ILE A 624 -16.14 -29.92 21.14
C ILE A 624 -14.90 -30.74 20.77
N ASP A 625 -13.76 -30.43 21.40
CA ASP A 625 -12.50 -31.18 21.31
C ASP A 625 -11.89 -31.20 19.91
N LYS A 626 -11.86 -30.02 19.27
CA LYS A 626 -11.26 -29.79 17.95
C LYS A 626 -10.19 -28.71 18.04
N VAL A 627 -8.98 -29.10 18.45
CA VAL A 627 -7.86 -28.18 18.62
C VAL A 627 -7.35 -27.68 17.26
N LYS A 628 -7.31 -28.56 16.26
CA LYS A 628 -6.82 -28.21 14.90
C LYS A 628 -7.73 -27.19 14.21
N ASP A 629 -9.05 -27.44 14.23
CA ASP A 629 -10.03 -26.51 13.66
C ASP A 629 -9.94 -25.13 14.36
N ALA A 630 -9.71 -25.10 15.68
CA ALA A 630 -9.50 -23.86 16.41
C ALA A 630 -8.21 -23.12 15.97
N LEU A 631 -7.11 -23.84 15.73
CA LEU A 631 -5.85 -23.25 15.22
C LEU A 631 -5.97 -22.76 13.77
N ASP A 632 -6.84 -23.36 12.95
CA ASP A 632 -7.16 -22.88 11.59
C ASP A 632 -7.92 -21.53 11.59
N VAL A 633 -8.35 -21.08 12.77
CA VAL A 633 -8.98 -19.77 12.96
C VAL A 633 -8.08 -18.84 13.76
N ALA A 634 -7.37 -19.34 14.77
CA ALA A 634 -6.57 -18.53 15.68
C ALA A 634 -5.46 -17.73 14.98
N TYR A 635 -4.87 -18.22 13.90
CA TYR A 635 -3.86 -17.46 13.17
C TYR A 635 -4.39 -16.13 12.59
N GLN A 636 -5.71 -16.00 12.38
CA GLN A 636 -6.32 -14.80 11.83
C GLN A 636 -6.51 -13.67 12.87
N LEU A 637 -6.35 -13.99 14.16
CA LEU A 637 -6.47 -13.01 15.22
C LEU A 637 -5.48 -11.87 15.02
N ASN A 638 -5.88 -10.69 15.47
CA ASN A 638 -5.05 -9.49 15.40
C ASN A 638 -4.62 -9.10 13.97
N GLY A 639 -5.44 -9.46 12.97
CA GLY A 639 -5.19 -9.09 11.58
C GLY A 639 -4.05 -9.90 11.00
N LEU A 640 -4.06 -11.21 11.23
CA LEU A 640 -3.00 -12.17 10.89
C LEU A 640 -1.71 -12.06 11.73
N CYS A 641 -1.55 -11.05 12.58
CA CYS A 641 -0.34 -10.88 13.40
C CYS A 641 -0.10 -12.09 14.33
N GLU A 642 -1.17 -12.75 14.80
CA GLU A 642 -1.07 -13.95 15.64
C GLU A 642 -0.38 -15.13 14.93
N TYR A 643 -0.37 -15.15 13.58
CA TYR A 643 0.33 -16.17 12.80
C TYR A 643 1.84 -16.23 13.10
N ASN A 644 2.46 -15.12 13.49
CA ASN A 644 3.88 -15.11 13.86
C ASN A 644 4.20 -16.04 15.05
N TYR A 645 3.23 -16.35 15.92
CA TYR A 645 3.40 -17.31 17.01
C TYR A 645 3.44 -18.78 16.54
N TYR A 646 3.06 -19.05 15.28
CA TYR A 646 3.18 -20.37 14.65
C TYR A 646 4.59 -20.58 14.09
N LEU A 647 5.27 -19.50 13.74
CA LEU A 647 6.56 -19.51 13.04
C LEU A 647 7.73 -19.26 14.01
N PHE A 648 7.60 -18.28 14.89
CA PHE A 648 8.70 -17.79 15.73
C PHE A 648 8.47 -18.06 17.21
N SER A 649 9.54 -17.87 17.98
CA SER A 649 9.47 -17.96 19.43
C SER A 649 8.53 -16.87 19.99
N PRO A 650 7.87 -17.11 21.15
CA PRO A 650 6.95 -16.12 21.71
C PRO A 650 7.57 -14.73 21.96
N ASN A 651 8.87 -14.66 22.20
CA ASN A 651 9.60 -13.40 22.36
C ASN A 651 9.74 -12.66 21.03
N ALA A 652 10.13 -13.35 19.96
CA ALA A 652 10.28 -12.75 18.63
C ALA A 652 8.91 -12.28 18.09
N ALA A 653 7.90 -13.13 18.16
CA ALA A 653 6.53 -12.77 17.73
C ALA A 653 5.96 -11.57 18.52
N ALA A 654 6.23 -11.48 19.83
CA ALA A 654 5.75 -10.37 20.65
C ALA A 654 6.38 -9.00 20.29
N LYS A 655 7.56 -8.99 19.64
CA LYS A 655 8.16 -7.74 19.16
C LYS A 655 7.47 -7.25 17.90
N ILE A 656 7.10 -8.17 16.99
CA ILE A 656 6.30 -7.85 15.80
C ILE A 656 4.94 -7.26 16.21
N ASP A 657 4.23 -7.88 17.16
CA ASP A 657 2.98 -7.34 17.70
C ASP A 657 3.11 -5.87 18.13
N ALA A 658 4.24 -5.51 18.75
CA ALA A 658 4.46 -4.19 19.33
C ALA A 658 4.55 -3.07 18.27
N HIS A 659 4.88 -3.43 17.03
CA HIS A 659 5.00 -2.47 15.93
C HIS A 659 3.65 -2.06 15.34
N ALA A 660 2.64 -2.94 15.45
CA ALA A 660 1.29 -2.70 14.93
C ALA A 660 0.25 -2.38 16.02
N ASP A 661 0.35 -2.96 17.22
CA ASP A 661 -0.70 -2.87 18.24
C ASP A 661 -0.90 -1.43 18.72
N LYS A 662 -2.16 -0.97 18.68
CA LYS A 662 -2.58 0.32 19.23
C LYS A 662 -2.23 0.52 20.70
N ALA A 663 -2.10 -0.56 21.47
CA ALA A 663 -1.75 -0.47 22.89
C ALA A 663 -0.31 0.03 23.14
N VAL A 664 0.59 -0.11 22.16
CA VAL A 664 1.99 0.29 22.29
C VAL A 664 2.16 1.77 21.93
N GLU A 665 2.72 2.54 22.86
CA GLU A 665 3.07 3.95 22.64
C GLU A 665 4.40 4.03 21.86
N ASN A 666 4.30 4.01 20.54
CA ASN A 666 5.36 4.31 19.58
C ASN A 666 4.77 5.15 18.43
N ASN A 667 5.63 5.70 17.58
CA ASN A 667 5.14 6.44 16.42
C ASN A 667 4.74 5.47 15.32
N LYS A 668 3.47 5.51 14.91
CA LYS A 668 2.92 4.69 13.82
C LYS A 668 2.62 5.53 12.57
N TRP A 669 3.09 6.77 12.53
CA TRP A 669 2.97 7.70 11.38
C TRP A 669 1.55 7.76 10.79
N TRP A 670 1.34 7.27 9.57
CA TRP A 670 0.03 7.25 8.91
C TRP A 670 -0.95 6.24 9.55
N GLY A 671 -0.45 5.25 10.28
CA GLY A 671 -1.21 4.33 11.13
C GLY A 671 -1.65 4.90 12.49
N ASN A 672 -1.17 6.10 12.87
CA ASN A 672 -1.57 6.74 14.13
C ASN A 672 -3.10 6.90 14.22
N ASP A 673 -3.70 6.39 15.30
CA ASP A 673 -5.15 6.36 15.53
C ASP A 673 -6.02 5.60 14.50
N LYS A 674 -5.40 4.83 13.60
CA LYS A 674 -6.09 3.99 12.60
C LYS A 674 -6.24 2.53 13.02
N GLY A 675 -5.26 1.99 13.74
CA GLY A 675 -5.31 0.62 14.25
C GLY A 675 -6.34 0.39 15.36
N TYR A 676 -6.34 -0.84 15.89
CA TYR A 676 -7.21 -1.29 16.97
C TYR A 676 -6.41 -2.01 18.06
N TYR A 677 -7.00 -2.17 19.26
CA TYR A 677 -6.33 -2.89 20.35
C TYR A 677 -6.32 -4.38 20.07
N PHE A 678 -5.14 -5.00 20.09
CA PHE A 678 -5.02 -6.44 19.92
C PHE A 678 -5.66 -7.23 21.08
N THR A 679 -6.05 -8.46 20.78
CA THR A 679 -6.52 -9.44 21.75
C THR A 679 -5.31 -10.15 22.39
N ASP A 680 -5.37 -10.37 23.70
CA ASP A 680 -4.28 -11.00 24.46
C ASP A 680 -4.51 -12.52 24.55
N THR A 681 -4.27 -13.20 23.42
CA THR A 681 -4.52 -14.65 23.26
C THR A 681 -3.27 -15.48 23.04
N LYS A 682 -2.14 -14.85 22.73
CA LYS A 682 -0.86 -15.48 22.36
C LYS A 682 -0.41 -16.65 23.22
N ASN A 683 -0.57 -16.55 24.55
CA ASN A 683 -0.19 -17.63 25.46
C ASN A 683 -1.10 -18.87 25.29
N ALA A 684 -2.39 -18.66 25.03
CA ALA A 684 -3.31 -19.74 24.74
C ALA A 684 -3.02 -20.33 23.35
N THR A 685 -2.81 -19.51 22.33
CA THR A 685 -2.42 -19.94 20.98
C THR A 685 -1.15 -20.79 21.01
N THR A 686 -0.08 -20.30 21.64
CA THR A 686 1.19 -21.03 21.78
C THR A 686 1.02 -22.35 22.55
N SER A 687 0.15 -22.38 23.55
CA SER A 687 -0.17 -23.61 24.28
C SER A 687 -0.90 -24.63 23.40
N LEU A 688 -1.88 -24.18 22.60
CA LEU A 688 -2.65 -25.04 21.70
C LEU A 688 -1.79 -25.65 20.59
N LEU A 689 -0.78 -24.93 20.08
CA LEU A 689 0.18 -25.46 19.09
C LEU A 689 0.91 -26.73 19.56
N ASN A 690 0.94 -26.97 20.87
CA ASN A 690 1.57 -28.14 21.49
C ASN A 690 0.55 -29.19 21.97
N LYS A 691 -0.73 -29.07 21.58
CA LYS A 691 -1.83 -29.94 21.99
C LYS A 691 -2.51 -30.59 20.78
N GLU A 692 -3.16 -31.71 21.03
CA GLU A 692 -3.96 -32.46 20.06
C GLU A 692 -5.41 -32.61 20.54
N ASP A 693 -6.29 -33.06 19.65
CA ASP A 693 -7.65 -33.43 20.03
C ASP A 693 -7.62 -34.51 21.15
N GLY A 694 -8.32 -34.25 22.24
CA GLY A 694 -8.37 -35.07 23.45
C GLY A 694 -7.60 -34.50 24.64
N ASP A 695 -6.76 -33.47 24.43
CA ASP A 695 -6.04 -32.79 25.51
C ASP A 695 -6.95 -31.83 26.31
N ASP A 696 -6.60 -31.57 27.57
CA ASP A 696 -7.33 -30.59 28.40
C ASP A 696 -7.01 -29.17 27.93
N VAL A 697 -8.01 -28.49 27.36
CA VAL A 697 -7.93 -27.11 26.85
C VAL A 697 -8.70 -26.10 27.70
N SER A 698 -9.03 -26.45 28.95
CA SER A 698 -9.91 -25.63 29.78
C SER A 698 -9.31 -24.29 30.22
N GLU A 699 -7.99 -24.16 30.28
CA GLU A 699 -7.33 -22.88 30.57
C GLU A 699 -7.29 -21.98 29.33
N GLU A 700 -7.04 -22.54 28.15
CA GLU A 700 -7.05 -21.80 26.88
C GLU A 700 -8.44 -21.23 26.59
N ILE A 701 -9.50 -22.02 26.80
CA ILE A 701 -10.88 -21.53 26.70
C ILE A 701 -11.11 -20.32 27.60
N LYS A 702 -10.62 -20.32 28.85
CA LYS A 702 -10.78 -19.17 29.78
C LYS A 702 -10.06 -17.93 29.28
N VAL A 703 -8.87 -18.09 28.69
CA VAL A 703 -8.11 -16.97 28.11
C VAL A 703 -8.91 -16.35 26.96
N TYR A 704 -9.38 -17.16 26.01
CA TYR A 704 -10.21 -16.66 24.90
C TYR A 704 -11.52 -16.04 25.38
N GLU A 705 -12.22 -16.64 26.35
CA GLU A 705 -13.46 -16.06 26.92
C GLU A 705 -13.21 -14.70 27.59
N SER A 706 -12.10 -14.56 28.32
CA SER A 706 -11.70 -13.30 28.95
C SER A 706 -11.31 -12.25 27.92
N ALA A 707 -10.52 -12.64 26.92
CA ALA A 707 -10.05 -11.74 25.87
C ALA A 707 -11.21 -11.25 24.98
N ARG A 708 -12.14 -12.15 24.62
CA ARG A 708 -13.40 -11.82 23.95
C ARG A 708 -14.22 -10.79 24.73
N THR A 709 -14.36 -10.97 26.04
CA THR A 709 -15.10 -10.01 26.89
C THR A 709 -14.48 -8.61 26.81
N LYS A 710 -13.14 -8.52 26.87
CA LYS A 710 -12.42 -7.24 26.76
C LYS A 710 -12.57 -6.61 25.36
N GLN A 711 -12.51 -7.42 24.30
CA GLN A 711 -12.72 -6.95 22.92
C GLN A 711 -14.14 -6.41 22.72
N LEU A 712 -15.15 -7.02 23.34
CA LEU A 712 -16.53 -6.53 23.31
C LEU A 712 -16.67 -5.12 23.93
N ASP A 713 -15.94 -4.83 25.01
CA ASP A 713 -15.93 -3.48 25.61
C ASP A 713 -15.29 -2.43 24.68
N TYR A 714 -14.22 -2.79 23.96
CA TYR A 714 -13.63 -1.90 22.96
C TYR A 714 -14.54 -1.70 21.75
N TYR A 715 -15.16 -2.78 21.25
CA TYR A 715 -16.15 -2.74 20.17
C TYR A 715 -17.31 -1.81 20.52
N LYS A 716 -17.83 -1.90 21.75
CA LYS A 716 -18.85 -0.96 22.25
C LYS A 716 -18.40 0.50 22.13
N LYS A 717 -17.20 0.80 22.64
CA LYS A 717 -16.69 2.18 22.71
C LYS A 717 -16.49 2.78 21.31
N VAL A 718 -15.99 2.00 20.36
CA VAL A 718 -15.82 2.48 18.98
C VAL A 718 -17.17 2.72 18.30
N LEU A 719 -18.16 1.84 18.46
CA LEU A 719 -19.51 2.07 17.93
C LEU A 719 -20.18 3.31 18.55
N GLU A 720 -20.04 3.52 19.86
CA GLU A 720 -20.56 4.72 20.53
C GLU A 720 -19.92 6.02 19.98
N ASN A 721 -18.62 5.98 19.67
CA ASN A 721 -17.91 7.09 19.05
C ASN A 721 -18.38 7.33 17.61
N GLU A 722 -18.56 6.27 16.81
CA GLU A 722 -19.08 6.38 15.44
C GLU A 722 -20.51 6.95 15.43
N ILE A 723 -21.38 6.51 16.35
CA ILE A 723 -22.72 7.08 16.55
C ILE A 723 -22.64 8.57 16.88
N LEU A 724 -21.74 8.95 17.80
CA LEU A 724 -21.55 10.35 18.16
C LEU A 724 -21.06 11.18 16.96
N ALA A 725 -20.11 10.65 16.20
CA ALA A 725 -19.56 11.31 15.02
C ALA A 725 -20.64 11.52 13.94
N MET A 726 -21.42 10.49 13.61
CA MET A 726 -22.53 10.60 12.65
C MET A 726 -23.58 11.65 13.08
N ASN A 727 -23.88 11.76 14.39
CA ASN A 727 -24.80 12.79 14.89
C ASN A 727 -24.23 14.22 14.83
N ASN A 728 -22.90 14.36 14.79
CA ASN A 728 -22.20 15.64 14.76
C ASN A 728 -21.65 16.00 13.37
N ILE A 729 -21.96 15.23 12.33
CA ILE A 729 -21.45 15.40 10.96
C ILE A 729 -21.72 16.80 10.35
N ASN A 730 -22.68 17.54 10.92
CA ASN A 730 -23.10 18.87 10.47
C ASN A 730 -22.59 20.03 11.33
N GLN A 731 -21.76 19.73 12.34
CA GLN A 731 -21.09 20.71 13.21
C GLN A 731 -19.67 20.93 12.72
#